data_AF-A0A0A8GZ17-F1
#
_entry.id   AF-A0A0A8GZ17-F1
#
_cell.length_a   1.000
_cell.length_b   1.000
_cell.length_c   1.000
_cell.angle_alpha   90.00
_cell.angle_beta   90.00
_cell.angle_gamma   90.00
#
_symmetry.space_group_name_H-M   'P 1'
#
loop_
_entity.id
_entity.type
_entity.pdbx_description
1 polymer ?
#
loop_
_entity_poly.entity_id
_entity_poly.type
_entity_poly.pdbx_seq_one_letter_code
_entity_poly.pdbx_strand_id
1 'polypeptide(L)'
;MNTNLSKKYSMGGGDDSFRFSLTSLHYKKSNLLKLSLLTILSINSLYAATQANYDKTLNAYVIKKHSFNNESVYDYTNNTYKFLNGINYYGQMATNKNLSNITLIYDNPKSAKNNNISDMILKQEILTPSIKEDIFVVNGFHGAYSINDIISQVSYIPFLVSAYVFNAKANNNTLMLKTGELSSVYYLKPSNKDIMNPKASGYDNKYNFLITPAIARKGEANNNTLIYSKDTYVNMGVENTYTLPLNGAPYVVGAFGIDANVNYNSVILNKGAKLDFHATPYKQNILGDNVFDERMTHIVGAMTYNGNAKNNKVVLDGATLIIHGPSGSYSTSAATHLAGAFVDVNNNQNYEVSNNNVFINDLKLDLRVDTKNTPLAYNAVLNGEVYGGKIVQGSSNKNTIEIKDLQTLLALNTNVEVKALLDFYAGITKNGYANDNSINVHLKKPFEINANFTGKNEFNFYGGVATKGANRNSINIKGDLTQESVVENYQDKIQITAATTASGKANNNKITLSSSNISMPLYLYGVAKTTLDNKDYYANSANANSITLDNVKSGRNLTTIIEADNLEKNTIHYNLVQSLSNASSIDKGSKIILRANENANENIFNIKDYSSAAHDNVYIIRAYNESANNKIIFTNIALGTASDTREGDILISAGIAKNTHDNYTHITNLNIDEYKNNSTIFITASGIYNQDDKSYNNSLYLSGTTNIYKNTNIDVLAGSFLREKTNDNTYISKALTHKSGTNNHLYLNTNINAKLVNYFDHYSFILKDNTKNYLNTKEAIYLSEKTSINVYTNNTLKNKSFILMQSEKGFVDENNKHLDKKDLQKLLNQIHKNQKALDKNIKEKVQRATYTLSISDDAKSIIVNLN
;
A
#
# COMPACT_ATOMS: atom_id res chain seq x y z
N MET A 1 -15.62 43.65 35.56
CA MET A 1 -16.79 42.79 35.29
C MET A 1 -16.64 42.32 33.85
N ASN A 2 -15.97 41.17 33.62
CA ASN A 2 -16.56 39.83 33.45
C ASN A 2 -17.66 39.83 32.37
N THR A 3 -17.58 39.06 31.28
CA THR A 3 -17.27 37.62 31.23
C THR A 3 -16.61 37.15 29.91
N ASN A 4 -15.59 36.32 30.07
CA ASN A 4 -14.95 35.49 29.05
C ASN A 4 -15.86 34.34 28.58
N LEU A 5 -15.92 34.10 27.27
CA LEU A 5 -16.38 32.86 26.64
C LEU A 5 -15.22 32.31 25.81
N SER A 6 -14.38 31.48 26.44
CA SER A 6 -13.32 30.72 25.78
C SER A 6 -13.92 29.48 25.11
N LYS A 7 -13.93 29.45 23.78
CA LYS A 7 -14.14 28.24 22.97
C LYS A 7 -12.97 27.27 23.23
N LYS A 8 -13.27 26.13 23.87
CA LYS A 8 -12.37 24.97 23.91
C LYS A 8 -12.43 24.28 22.54
N TYR A 9 -11.32 24.30 21.80
CA TYR A 9 -11.09 23.38 20.70
C TYR A 9 -10.80 22.00 21.29
N SER A 10 -11.73 21.06 21.08
CA SER A 10 -11.54 19.63 21.28
C SER A 10 -10.97 19.08 19.98
N MET A 11 -9.67 18.80 19.93
CA MET A 11 -9.05 18.03 18.85
C MET A 11 -8.91 16.59 19.35
N GLY A 12 -9.90 15.78 19.00
CA GLY A 12 -9.87 14.34 19.19
C GLY A 12 -8.97 13.69 18.15
N GLY A 13 -7.77 13.31 18.56
CA GLY A 13 -6.99 12.27 17.88
C GLY A 13 -7.68 10.91 18.09
N GLY A 14 -8.48 10.49 17.12
CA GLY A 14 -9.19 9.22 17.16
C GLY A 14 -9.71 8.85 15.77
N ASP A 15 -9.26 7.71 15.28
CA ASP A 15 -9.77 7.04 14.07
C ASP A 15 -9.46 7.68 12.71
N ASP A 16 -8.16 7.79 12.36
CA ASP A 16 -7.73 7.64 10.95
C ASP A 16 -7.88 6.16 10.54
N SER A 17 -9.14 5.72 10.54
CA SER A 17 -9.59 4.49 9.91
C SER A 17 -9.69 4.77 8.41
N PHE A 18 -8.57 4.65 7.71
CA PHE A 18 -8.56 4.68 6.26
C PHE A 18 -9.42 3.54 5.73
N ARG A 19 -10.56 3.91 5.16
CA ARG A 19 -11.57 2.98 4.64
C ARG A 19 -11.05 2.38 3.35
N PHE A 20 -10.72 1.10 3.39
CA PHE A 20 -10.75 0.27 2.19
C PHE A 20 -12.18 -0.19 2.00
N SER A 21 -12.94 0.39 1.07
CA SER A 21 -14.28 -0.10 0.73
C SER A 21 -14.15 -1.28 -0.23
N LEU A 22 -14.13 -2.49 0.31
CA LEU A 22 -14.64 -3.65 -0.44
C LEU A 22 -16.16 -3.66 -0.18
N THR A 23 -16.99 -3.47 -1.20
CA THR A 23 -18.43 -3.63 -1.05
C THR A 23 -18.80 -5.09 -1.23
N SER A 24 -19.66 -5.64 -0.37
CA SER A 24 -20.50 -6.78 -0.74
C SER A 24 -21.77 -6.80 0.11
N LEU A 25 -22.86 -6.23 -0.38
CA LEU A 25 -24.16 -6.24 0.29
C LEU A 25 -25.20 -7.01 -0.50
N HIS A 26 -25.39 -8.29 -0.17
CA HIS A 26 -26.65 -8.90 0.30
C HIS A 26 -26.61 -10.43 0.15
N TYR A 27 -26.19 -11.13 1.20
CA TYR A 27 -26.64 -12.52 1.42
C TYR A 27 -27.86 -12.51 2.34
N LYS A 28 -29.03 -12.21 1.78
CA LYS A 28 -30.26 -12.74 2.37
C LYS A 28 -30.38 -14.19 1.91
N LYS A 29 -30.42 -15.11 2.89
CA LYS A 29 -30.95 -16.47 2.69
C LYS A 29 -32.38 -16.34 2.15
N SER A 30 -32.56 -16.34 0.83
CA SER A 30 -33.82 -16.70 0.22
C SER A 30 -33.61 -18.00 -0.54
N ASN A 31 -34.21 -19.07 -0.01
CA ASN A 31 -34.50 -20.27 -0.78
C ASN A 31 -35.35 -19.84 -1.99
N LEU A 32 -34.71 -19.67 -3.14
CA LEU A 32 -35.38 -19.56 -4.43
C LEU A 32 -34.56 -20.41 -5.39
N LEU A 33 -35.17 -21.53 -5.79
CA LEU A 33 -34.70 -22.45 -6.81
C LEU A 33 -34.04 -21.66 -7.96
N LYS A 34 -32.71 -21.74 -8.07
CA LYS A 34 -32.01 -21.33 -9.29
C LYS A 34 -32.21 -22.42 -10.32
N LEU A 35 -33.16 -22.17 -11.23
CA LEU A 35 -33.19 -22.82 -12.53
C LEU A 35 -31.96 -22.32 -13.33
N SER A 36 -30.79 -22.92 -13.09
CA SER A 36 -29.57 -22.64 -13.86
C SER A 36 -29.51 -23.54 -15.08
N LEU A 37 -30.30 -23.21 -16.11
CA LEU A 37 -30.16 -23.79 -17.43
C LEU A 37 -30.43 -22.71 -18.48
N LEU A 38 -29.44 -21.85 -18.73
CA LEU A 38 -29.46 -20.91 -19.86
C LEU A 38 -28.10 -20.99 -20.57
N THR A 39 -28.12 -21.95 -21.49
CA THR A 39 -27.35 -22.13 -22.74
C THR A 39 -26.38 -21.03 -23.18
N ILE A 40 -25.11 -21.44 -23.38
CA ILE A 40 -24.14 -20.81 -24.28
C ILE A 40 -24.67 -20.96 -25.72
N LEU A 41 -25.40 -19.97 -26.23
CA LEU A 41 -25.79 -19.90 -27.63
C LEU A 41 -24.76 -19.07 -28.41
N SER A 42 -23.81 -19.77 -29.04
CA SER A 42 -23.21 -19.43 -30.36
C SER A 42 -21.95 -20.28 -30.58
N ILE A 43 -22.15 -21.43 -31.25
CA ILE A 43 -21.07 -22.25 -31.81
C ILE A 43 -20.75 -21.79 -33.26
N ASN A 44 -21.54 -20.86 -33.81
CA ASN A 44 -21.50 -20.48 -35.24
C ASN A 44 -20.85 -19.12 -35.54
N SER A 45 -20.29 -18.41 -34.56
CA SER A 45 -19.99 -16.98 -34.67
C SER A 45 -18.65 -16.62 -35.33
N LEU A 46 -18.09 -17.41 -36.27
CA LEU A 46 -16.74 -17.13 -36.81
C LEU A 46 -16.50 -17.55 -38.27
N TYR A 47 -17.55 -17.65 -39.08
CA TYR A 47 -17.41 -17.88 -40.54
C TYR A 47 -16.97 -16.63 -41.32
N ALA A 48 -16.80 -15.46 -40.67
CA ALA A 48 -16.53 -14.19 -41.35
C ALA A 48 -15.10 -13.62 -41.16
N ALA A 49 -14.35 -14.04 -40.14
CA ALA A 49 -12.93 -13.69 -40.03
C ALA A 49 -12.12 -14.25 -41.22
N THR A 50 -11.10 -13.53 -41.66
CA THR A 50 -10.27 -13.91 -42.81
C THR A 50 -9.01 -14.63 -42.35
N GLN A 51 -8.74 -15.81 -42.90
CA GLN A 51 -7.44 -16.45 -42.70
C GLN A 51 -6.35 -15.60 -43.37
N ALA A 52 -5.31 -15.23 -42.65
CA ALA A 52 -4.19 -14.51 -43.23
C ALA A 52 -3.44 -15.38 -44.26
N ASN A 53 -2.68 -14.75 -45.15
CA ASN A 53 -1.91 -15.49 -46.16
C ASN A 53 -0.70 -16.16 -45.50
N TYR A 54 -0.49 -17.45 -45.77
CA TYR A 54 0.67 -18.17 -45.28
C TYR A 54 1.89 -17.92 -46.16
N ASP A 55 2.96 -17.36 -45.58
CA ASP A 55 4.25 -17.13 -46.20
C ASP A 55 5.18 -18.31 -45.87
N LYS A 56 5.45 -19.16 -46.87
CA LYS A 56 6.31 -20.35 -46.72
C LYS A 56 7.74 -20.02 -46.31
N THR A 57 8.24 -18.84 -46.66
CA THR A 57 9.63 -18.45 -46.37
C THR A 57 9.81 -18.08 -44.90
N LEU A 58 8.79 -17.46 -44.31
CA LEU A 58 8.76 -17.07 -42.90
C LEU A 58 8.15 -18.15 -41.99
N ASN A 59 7.57 -19.21 -42.59
CA ASN A 59 6.77 -20.21 -41.88
C ASN A 59 5.69 -19.56 -40.98
N ALA A 60 5.02 -18.54 -41.52
CA ALA A 60 4.11 -17.70 -40.76
C ALA A 60 2.95 -17.21 -41.61
N TYR A 61 1.82 -16.97 -40.97
CA TYR A 61 0.71 -16.21 -41.52
C TYR A 61 1.04 -14.72 -41.47
N VAL A 62 0.88 -13.98 -42.57
CA VAL A 62 1.29 -12.57 -42.65
C VAL A 62 0.19 -11.69 -43.21
N ILE A 63 -0.08 -10.61 -42.48
CA ILE A 63 -0.98 -9.53 -42.89
C ILE A 63 -0.08 -8.38 -43.38
N LYS A 64 -0.07 -8.14 -44.70
CA LYS A 64 0.72 -7.08 -45.35
C LYS A 64 -0.20 -6.08 -46.05
N LYS A 65 0.20 -4.80 -46.11
CA LYS A 65 -0.36 -3.75 -46.98
C LYS A 65 -1.87 -3.52 -46.82
N HIS A 66 -2.29 -3.01 -45.67
CA HIS A 66 -3.68 -2.60 -45.44
C HIS A 66 -3.79 -1.06 -45.47
N SER A 67 -4.63 -0.55 -46.38
CA SER A 67 -4.92 0.88 -46.51
C SER A 67 -6.31 1.09 -47.06
N PHE A 68 -6.98 2.16 -46.62
CA PHE A 68 -8.19 2.65 -47.25
C PHE A 68 -7.86 3.68 -48.34
N ASN A 69 -8.64 3.70 -49.41
CA ASN A 69 -8.58 4.78 -50.41
C ASN A 69 -9.69 5.82 -50.17
N ASN A 70 -9.63 6.92 -50.89
CA ASN A 70 -10.57 8.02 -50.75
C ASN A 70 -12.03 7.63 -51.02
N GLU A 71 -12.26 6.74 -51.98
CA GLU A 71 -13.57 6.21 -52.35
C GLU A 71 -14.11 5.22 -51.31
N SER A 72 -13.22 4.61 -50.51
CA SER A 72 -13.57 3.70 -49.41
C SER A 72 -14.02 4.45 -48.17
N VAL A 73 -13.48 5.65 -47.93
CA VAL A 73 -13.76 6.44 -46.71
C VAL A 73 -14.82 7.53 -46.93
N TYR A 74 -15.07 7.94 -48.18
CA TYR A 74 -15.96 9.05 -48.49
C TYR A 74 -16.84 8.77 -49.72
N ASP A 75 -18.12 9.14 -49.61
CA ASP A 75 -19.08 9.16 -50.71
C ASP A 75 -19.11 10.55 -51.34
N TYR A 76 -18.48 10.69 -52.50
CA TYR A 76 -18.40 11.96 -53.23
C TYR A 76 -19.74 12.39 -53.83
N THR A 77 -20.64 11.45 -54.10
CA THR A 77 -21.96 11.75 -54.67
C THR A 77 -22.86 12.34 -53.60
N ASN A 78 -22.88 11.72 -52.42
CA ASN A 78 -23.74 12.14 -51.30
C ASN A 78 -23.06 13.15 -50.36
N ASN A 79 -21.77 13.43 -50.55
CA ASN A 79 -20.93 14.26 -49.67
C ASN A 79 -20.93 13.79 -48.20
N THR A 80 -20.91 12.49 -47.98
CA THR A 80 -20.97 11.88 -46.64
C THR A 80 -19.80 10.92 -46.39
N TYR A 81 -19.45 10.75 -45.11
CA TYR A 81 -18.49 9.73 -44.70
C TYR A 81 -19.05 8.32 -44.89
N LYS A 82 -18.22 7.40 -45.37
CA LYS A 82 -18.57 5.97 -45.41
C LYS A 82 -18.11 5.30 -44.13
N PHE A 83 -18.99 4.47 -43.58
CA PHE A 83 -18.63 3.58 -42.48
C PHE A 83 -17.57 2.59 -42.96
N LEU A 84 -16.42 2.54 -42.28
CA LEU A 84 -15.31 1.69 -42.67
C LEU A 84 -15.67 0.21 -42.50
N ASN A 85 -15.43 -0.57 -43.55
CA ASN A 85 -15.53 -2.01 -43.49
C ASN A 85 -14.14 -2.59 -43.19
N GLY A 86 -13.86 -2.84 -41.91
CA GLY A 86 -12.61 -3.46 -41.47
C GLY A 86 -12.56 -4.96 -41.75
N ILE A 87 -11.46 -5.61 -41.31
CA ILE A 87 -11.24 -7.05 -41.49
C ILE A 87 -10.64 -7.63 -40.21
N ASN A 88 -11.22 -8.72 -39.73
CA ASN A 88 -10.67 -9.52 -38.62
C ASN A 88 -9.81 -10.66 -39.20
N TYR A 89 -8.65 -10.95 -38.60
CA TYR A 89 -7.72 -11.95 -39.11
C TYR A 89 -7.43 -13.08 -38.14
N TYR A 90 -7.25 -14.29 -38.69
CA TYR A 90 -6.69 -15.41 -37.96
C TYR A 90 -5.59 -16.18 -38.71
N GLY A 91 -4.74 -16.90 -37.97
CA GLY A 91 -3.75 -17.82 -38.55
C GLY A 91 -4.37 -19.19 -38.85
N GLN A 92 -4.80 -19.91 -37.81
CA GLN A 92 -5.57 -21.16 -37.94
C GLN A 92 -6.71 -21.21 -36.93
N MET A 93 -7.81 -21.84 -37.33
CA MET A 93 -8.95 -22.15 -36.47
C MET A 93 -9.28 -23.64 -36.58
N ALA A 94 -9.61 -24.27 -35.46
CA ALA A 94 -10.01 -25.67 -35.46
C ALA A 94 -10.99 -26.03 -34.32
N THR A 95 -11.80 -27.05 -34.58
CA THR A 95 -12.70 -27.67 -33.60
C THR A 95 -12.26 -29.11 -33.36
N ASN A 96 -12.14 -29.52 -32.09
CA ASN A 96 -11.69 -30.85 -31.67
C ASN A 96 -10.27 -31.24 -32.18
N LYS A 97 -9.46 -30.27 -32.58
CA LYS A 97 -8.08 -30.49 -33.06
C LYS A 97 -7.15 -29.45 -32.44
N ASN A 98 -6.02 -29.94 -31.91
CA ASN A 98 -5.00 -29.09 -31.33
C ASN A 98 -4.30 -28.26 -32.41
N LEU A 99 -4.02 -27.01 -32.09
CA LEU A 99 -3.21 -26.10 -32.89
C LEU A 99 -1.92 -25.79 -32.12
N SER A 100 -0.79 -25.86 -32.80
CA SER A 100 0.50 -25.52 -32.21
C SER A 100 1.45 -24.90 -33.22
N ASN A 101 2.35 -24.05 -32.74
CA ASN A 101 3.41 -23.39 -33.53
C ASN A 101 2.86 -22.50 -34.64
N ILE A 102 1.67 -21.93 -34.45
CA ILE A 102 1.08 -21.01 -35.41
C ILE A 102 1.61 -19.60 -35.15
N THR A 103 2.25 -19.00 -36.15
CA THR A 103 2.74 -17.63 -36.08
C THR A 103 1.91 -16.74 -36.99
N LEU A 104 1.35 -15.65 -36.45
CA LEU A 104 0.69 -14.59 -37.19
C LEU A 104 1.51 -13.30 -37.05
N ILE A 105 1.78 -12.63 -38.17
CA ILE A 105 2.58 -11.41 -38.24
C ILE A 105 1.76 -10.29 -38.86
N TYR A 106 1.61 -9.18 -38.15
CA TYR A 106 1.13 -7.91 -38.69
C TYR A 106 2.32 -7.04 -39.08
N ASP A 107 2.49 -6.79 -40.38
CA ASP A 107 3.58 -6.02 -40.97
C ASP A 107 3.01 -5.04 -42.01
N ASN A 108 2.50 -3.91 -41.52
CA ASN A 108 1.91 -2.84 -42.31
C ASN A 108 2.67 -1.52 -42.12
N PRO A 109 3.93 -1.42 -42.60
CA PRO A 109 4.69 -0.19 -42.48
C PRO A 109 3.98 0.92 -43.24
N LYS A 110 3.85 2.08 -42.61
CA LYS A 110 3.38 3.27 -43.33
C LYS A 110 4.37 3.62 -44.44
N SER A 111 3.87 3.97 -45.62
CA SER A 111 4.70 4.31 -46.78
C SER A 111 5.51 5.59 -46.48
N ALA A 112 6.79 5.40 -46.14
CA ALA A 112 7.57 6.31 -45.30
C ALA A 112 7.74 7.77 -45.81
N LYS A 113 7.64 8.73 -44.86
CA LYS A 113 8.59 9.78 -44.40
C LYS A 113 9.65 10.44 -45.31
N ASN A 114 9.92 9.96 -46.52
CA ASN A 114 10.93 10.51 -47.44
C ASN A 114 10.35 11.17 -48.71
N ASN A 115 9.02 11.17 -48.88
CA ASN A 115 8.37 11.50 -50.17
C ASN A 115 7.42 12.71 -50.15
N ASN A 116 7.46 13.59 -49.14
CA ASN A 116 6.50 14.71 -49.00
C ASN A 116 5.02 14.26 -49.12
N ILE A 117 4.70 13.06 -48.63
CA ILE A 117 3.33 12.51 -48.61
C ILE A 117 2.54 13.20 -47.50
N SER A 118 1.29 13.58 -47.78
CA SER A 118 0.45 14.27 -46.78
C SER A 118 0.14 13.37 -45.58
N ASP A 119 0.13 13.94 -44.38
CA ASP A 119 -0.21 13.23 -43.13
C ASP A 119 -1.59 12.53 -43.20
N MET A 120 -2.49 13.04 -44.04
CA MET A 120 -3.82 12.46 -44.26
C MET A 120 -3.76 11.09 -44.96
N ILE A 121 -2.85 10.91 -45.92
CA ILE A 121 -2.66 9.61 -46.60
C ILE A 121 -2.18 8.56 -45.59
N LEU A 122 -1.23 8.94 -44.73
CA LEU A 122 -0.69 8.07 -43.68
C LEU A 122 -1.74 7.68 -42.62
N LYS A 123 -2.83 8.45 -42.46
CA LYS A 123 -3.95 8.09 -41.58
C LYS A 123 -4.91 7.06 -42.19
N GLN A 124 -4.84 6.83 -43.50
CA GLN A 124 -5.61 5.79 -44.18
C GLN A 124 -4.88 4.44 -44.23
N GLU A 125 -3.57 4.42 -43.96
CA GLU A 125 -2.73 3.22 -43.87
C GLU A 125 -2.79 2.58 -42.47
N ILE A 126 -3.97 2.12 -42.09
CA ILE A 126 -4.26 1.49 -40.79
C ILE A 126 -5.08 0.22 -41.00
N LEU A 127 -5.06 -0.70 -40.04
CA LEU A 127 -5.96 -1.85 -40.01
C LEU A 127 -7.09 -1.61 -39.00
N THR A 128 -8.34 -1.84 -39.41
CA THR A 128 -9.52 -1.73 -38.54
C THR A 128 -10.29 -3.05 -38.44
N PRO A 129 -10.94 -3.35 -37.29
CA PRO A 129 -11.75 -4.55 -37.11
C PRO A 129 -13.07 -4.45 -37.89
N SER A 130 -13.60 -5.59 -38.30
CA SER A 130 -15.01 -5.68 -38.69
C SER A 130 -15.87 -5.82 -37.44
N ILE A 131 -16.86 -4.94 -37.27
CA ILE A 131 -17.82 -4.97 -36.15
C ILE A 131 -19.19 -5.55 -36.53
N LYS A 132 -19.41 -5.82 -37.82
CA LYS A 132 -20.72 -6.28 -38.34
C LYS A 132 -20.93 -7.77 -38.08
N GLU A 133 -19.87 -8.51 -37.76
CA GLU A 133 -19.83 -9.97 -37.74
C GLU A 133 -18.90 -10.45 -36.61
N ASP A 134 -19.12 -11.67 -36.10
CA ASP A 134 -18.21 -12.41 -35.20
C ASP A 134 -18.01 -11.91 -33.76
N ILE A 135 -19.09 -11.49 -33.10
CA ILE A 135 -19.09 -11.24 -31.65
C ILE A 135 -19.35 -12.55 -30.90
N PHE A 136 -18.54 -12.85 -29.89
CA PHE A 136 -18.90 -13.85 -28.88
C PHE A 136 -19.12 -13.19 -27.52
N VAL A 137 -20.05 -13.75 -26.76
CA VAL A 137 -20.47 -13.19 -25.47
C VAL A 137 -20.11 -14.15 -24.35
N VAL A 138 -19.54 -13.61 -23.27
CA VAL A 138 -19.31 -14.32 -22.02
C VAL A 138 -19.92 -13.54 -20.86
N ASN A 139 -20.29 -14.25 -19.80
CA ASN A 139 -20.76 -13.60 -18.58
C ASN A 139 -19.56 -13.34 -17.67
N GLY A 140 -19.38 -12.11 -17.21
CA GLY A 140 -18.20 -11.73 -16.42
C GLY A 140 -18.44 -10.57 -15.47
N PHE A 141 -17.52 -10.42 -14.51
CA PHE A 141 -17.38 -9.23 -13.70
C PHE A 141 -16.55 -8.21 -14.47
N HIS A 142 -17.22 -7.40 -15.28
CA HIS A 142 -16.55 -6.47 -16.18
C HIS A 142 -16.62 -5.03 -15.70
N GLY A 143 -15.49 -4.41 -15.35
CA GLY A 143 -15.42 -3.04 -14.85
C GLY A 143 -14.03 -2.67 -14.34
N ALA A 144 -13.76 -1.35 -14.27
CA ALA A 144 -12.42 -0.84 -14.02
C ALA A 144 -11.93 -1.11 -12.62
N TYR A 145 -12.81 -0.97 -11.64
CA TYR A 145 -12.41 -1.13 -10.26
C TYR A 145 -12.68 -2.54 -9.78
N SER A 146 -11.80 -3.01 -8.91
CA SER A 146 -11.96 -4.22 -8.08
C SER A 146 -13.32 -4.33 -7.37
N ILE A 147 -14.15 -3.28 -7.38
CA ILE A 147 -15.45 -3.17 -6.73
C ILE A 147 -16.62 -3.65 -7.61
N ASN A 148 -16.45 -3.89 -8.92
CA ASN A 148 -17.60 -4.35 -9.72
C ASN A 148 -17.96 -5.82 -9.41
N ASP A 149 -19.15 -6.02 -8.85
CA ASP A 149 -19.70 -7.32 -8.44
C ASP A 149 -20.90 -7.76 -9.29
N ILE A 150 -21.20 -7.02 -10.36
CA ILE A 150 -22.31 -7.34 -11.25
C ILE A 150 -21.77 -8.18 -12.40
N ILE A 151 -22.30 -9.40 -12.53
CA ILE A 151 -22.09 -10.21 -13.72
C ILE A 151 -22.88 -9.57 -14.87
N SER A 152 -22.19 -9.19 -15.93
CA SER A 152 -22.76 -8.67 -17.17
C SER A 152 -22.36 -9.53 -18.36
N GLN A 153 -23.11 -9.39 -19.46
CA GLN A 153 -22.71 -9.93 -20.75
C GLN A 153 -21.61 -9.06 -21.33
N VAL A 154 -20.46 -9.66 -21.61
CA VAL A 154 -19.28 -9.02 -22.18
C VAL A 154 -19.11 -9.51 -23.61
N SER A 155 -19.14 -8.57 -24.55
CA SER A 155 -19.04 -8.86 -25.98
C SER A 155 -17.60 -8.68 -26.46
N TYR A 156 -17.03 -9.74 -27.04
CA TYR A 156 -15.67 -9.75 -27.57
C TYR A 156 -15.67 -9.91 -29.09
N ILE A 157 -14.81 -9.12 -29.74
CA ILE A 157 -14.49 -9.22 -31.17
C ILE A 157 -13.08 -9.79 -31.30
N PRO A 158 -12.90 -11.01 -31.82
CA PRO A 158 -11.58 -11.56 -32.15
C PRO A 158 -10.98 -10.82 -33.35
N PHE A 159 -10.18 -9.79 -33.10
CA PHE A 159 -9.63 -8.94 -34.15
C PHE A 159 -8.39 -9.56 -34.82
N LEU A 160 -7.39 -9.93 -34.01
CA LEU A 160 -6.16 -10.58 -34.48
C LEU A 160 -5.88 -11.82 -33.63
N VAL A 161 -5.96 -13.01 -34.25
CA VAL A 161 -5.84 -14.29 -33.54
C VAL A 161 -4.91 -15.28 -34.25
N SER A 162 -3.77 -15.67 -33.67
CA SER A 162 -2.92 -16.67 -34.34
C SER A 162 -3.59 -18.05 -34.39
N ALA A 163 -4.07 -18.56 -33.24
CA ALA A 163 -4.75 -19.84 -33.14
C ALA A 163 -6.07 -19.74 -32.35
N TYR A 164 -7.16 -20.23 -32.93
CA TYR A 164 -8.44 -20.38 -32.24
C TYR A 164 -8.80 -21.87 -32.17
N VAL A 165 -9.07 -22.37 -30.96
CA VAL A 165 -9.56 -23.74 -30.76
C VAL A 165 -10.85 -23.83 -29.96
N PHE A 166 -11.72 -24.77 -30.34
CA PHE A 166 -12.85 -25.23 -29.54
C PHE A 166 -12.67 -26.70 -29.17
N ASN A 167 -12.82 -27.03 -27.89
CA ASN A 167 -12.65 -28.38 -27.33
C ASN A 167 -11.28 -29.01 -27.67
N ALA A 168 -10.22 -28.20 -27.64
CA ALA A 168 -8.86 -28.59 -27.99
C ALA A 168 -7.84 -27.62 -27.37
N LYS A 169 -6.55 -27.83 -27.67
CA LYS A 169 -5.42 -27.04 -27.13
C LYS A 169 -4.81 -26.10 -28.17
N ALA A 170 -4.50 -24.87 -27.77
CA ALA A 170 -3.78 -23.88 -28.57
C ALA A 170 -2.43 -23.58 -27.90
N ASN A 171 -1.37 -24.25 -28.34
CA ASN A 171 -0.08 -24.20 -27.65
C ASN A 171 1.04 -23.59 -28.52
N ASN A 172 2.02 -22.92 -27.90
CA ASN A 172 3.23 -22.46 -28.57
C ASN A 172 2.97 -21.52 -29.78
N ASN A 173 1.89 -20.75 -29.78
CA ASN A 173 1.54 -19.86 -30.87
C ASN A 173 2.11 -18.45 -30.64
N THR A 174 2.40 -17.73 -31.71
CA THR A 174 2.96 -16.38 -31.65
C THR A 174 2.12 -15.40 -32.46
N LEU A 175 1.84 -14.24 -31.89
CA LEU A 175 1.31 -13.08 -32.60
C LEU A 175 2.36 -11.97 -32.51
N MET A 176 2.88 -11.53 -33.65
CA MET A 176 3.88 -10.46 -33.72
C MET A 176 3.30 -9.27 -34.46
N LEU A 177 3.15 -8.15 -33.76
CA LEU A 177 2.99 -6.85 -34.39
C LEU A 177 4.40 -6.31 -34.64
N LYS A 178 4.76 -6.18 -35.91
CA LYS A 178 6.10 -5.74 -36.32
C LYS A 178 6.15 -4.24 -36.59
N THR A 179 5.18 -3.75 -37.37
CA THR A 179 5.04 -2.33 -37.69
C THR A 179 3.62 -2.04 -38.18
N GLY A 180 3.15 -0.83 -37.94
CA GLY A 180 1.85 -0.34 -38.41
C GLY A 180 0.93 0.08 -37.29
N GLU A 181 -0.21 0.67 -37.67
CA GLU A 181 -1.24 1.16 -36.75
C GLU A 181 -2.47 0.26 -36.78
N LEU A 182 -2.92 -0.15 -35.59
CA LEU A 182 -4.23 -0.76 -35.38
C LEU A 182 -5.20 0.31 -34.89
N SER A 183 -6.40 0.36 -35.44
CA SER A 183 -7.43 1.30 -35.01
C SER A 183 -8.83 0.71 -35.02
N SER A 184 -9.76 1.24 -34.23
CA SER A 184 -11.17 0.84 -34.26
C SER A 184 -12.10 1.92 -34.85
N VAL A 185 -11.55 2.91 -35.54
CA VAL A 185 -12.34 4.02 -36.11
C VAL A 185 -13.40 3.54 -37.10
N TYR A 186 -14.57 4.18 -37.05
CA TYR A 186 -15.68 4.01 -37.97
C TYR A 186 -15.56 4.90 -39.20
N TYR A 187 -14.89 6.05 -39.08
CA TYR A 187 -14.79 7.06 -40.13
C TYR A 187 -13.39 7.65 -40.21
N LEU A 188 -12.92 7.86 -41.43
CA LEU A 188 -11.66 8.55 -41.74
C LEU A 188 -11.90 9.68 -42.73
N LYS A 189 -11.05 10.70 -42.67
CA LYS A 189 -11.04 11.77 -43.67
C LYS A 189 -10.51 11.28 -45.02
N PRO A 190 -11.11 11.73 -46.15
CA PRO A 190 -10.47 11.61 -47.45
C PRO A 190 -9.20 12.48 -47.46
N SER A 191 -8.14 12.00 -48.09
CA SER A 191 -6.83 12.65 -48.12
C SER A 191 -6.70 13.74 -49.18
N ASN A 192 -7.62 13.80 -50.13
CA ASN A 192 -7.63 14.73 -51.26
C ASN A 192 -8.62 15.90 -51.10
N LYS A 193 -9.35 15.99 -49.97
CA LYS A 193 -10.35 17.05 -49.75
C LYS A 193 -10.35 17.49 -48.28
N ASP A 194 -10.32 18.79 -48.05
CA ASP A 194 -10.53 19.32 -46.70
C ASP A 194 -12.02 19.40 -46.38
N ILE A 195 -12.44 18.64 -45.37
CA ILE A 195 -13.82 18.56 -44.90
C ILE A 195 -13.85 18.56 -43.37
N MET A 196 -14.98 18.96 -42.80
CA MET A 196 -15.18 18.95 -41.35
C MET A 196 -14.98 17.53 -40.78
N ASN A 197 -14.38 17.41 -39.59
CA ASN A 197 -14.19 16.12 -38.91
C ASN A 197 -15.52 15.33 -38.84
N PRO A 198 -15.47 13.99 -38.95
CA PRO A 198 -16.66 13.19 -38.72
C PRO A 198 -17.21 13.51 -37.33
N LYS A 199 -18.53 13.57 -37.19
CA LYS A 199 -19.15 13.73 -35.87
C LYS A 199 -19.21 12.37 -35.17
N ALA A 200 -19.28 12.38 -33.83
CA ALA A 200 -19.59 11.18 -33.08
C ALA A 200 -20.91 10.60 -33.57
N SER A 201 -20.98 9.27 -33.76
CA SER A 201 -22.21 8.65 -34.25
C SER A 201 -23.31 8.62 -33.19
N GLY A 202 -22.95 8.77 -31.91
CA GLY A 202 -23.89 8.67 -30.79
C GLY A 202 -24.26 7.24 -30.42
N TYR A 203 -23.58 6.23 -30.99
CA TYR A 203 -23.78 4.84 -30.60
C TYR A 203 -23.05 4.55 -29.28
N ASP A 204 -23.74 3.97 -28.29
CA ASP A 204 -23.09 3.51 -27.05
C ASP A 204 -22.57 2.07 -27.21
N ASN A 205 -21.69 1.86 -28.19
CA ASN A 205 -21.06 0.57 -28.41
C ASN A 205 -19.97 0.32 -27.36
N LYS A 206 -19.89 -0.92 -26.86
CA LYS A 206 -18.91 -1.35 -25.86
C LYS A 206 -18.20 -2.64 -26.29
N TYR A 207 -17.52 -2.57 -27.43
CA TYR A 207 -16.81 -3.73 -27.98
C TYR A 207 -15.49 -3.99 -27.26
N ASN A 208 -15.15 -5.25 -27.04
CA ASN A 208 -13.85 -5.65 -26.49
C ASN A 208 -13.02 -6.30 -27.61
N PHE A 209 -12.06 -5.57 -28.17
CA PHE A 209 -11.26 -6.00 -29.33
C PHE A 209 -10.08 -6.87 -28.88
N LEU A 210 -10.17 -8.19 -29.11
CA LEU A 210 -9.13 -9.15 -28.72
C LEU A 210 -7.98 -9.19 -29.73
N ILE A 211 -6.78 -8.94 -29.23
CA ILE A 211 -5.51 -9.11 -29.94
C ILE A 211 -4.71 -10.15 -29.15
N THR A 212 -4.67 -11.39 -29.65
CA THR A 212 -4.12 -12.52 -28.89
C THR A 212 -3.52 -13.60 -29.79
N PRO A 213 -2.43 -14.27 -29.41
CA PRO A 213 -1.93 -15.42 -30.16
C PRO A 213 -2.82 -16.66 -29.99
N ALA A 214 -3.66 -16.74 -28.95
CA ALA A 214 -4.46 -17.91 -28.67
C ALA A 214 -5.83 -17.60 -28.06
N ILE A 215 -6.87 -18.24 -28.60
CA ILE A 215 -8.19 -18.37 -27.98
C ILE A 215 -8.47 -19.86 -27.79
N ALA A 216 -8.78 -20.27 -26.56
CA ALA A 216 -9.18 -21.64 -26.23
C ALA A 216 -10.54 -21.67 -25.51
N ARG A 217 -11.48 -22.43 -26.07
CA ARG A 217 -12.80 -22.68 -25.45
C ARG A 217 -12.92 -24.14 -25.06
N LYS A 218 -13.22 -24.41 -23.79
CA LYS A 218 -13.29 -25.79 -23.22
C LYS A 218 -12.01 -26.58 -23.49
N GLY A 219 -10.87 -26.01 -23.13
CA GLY A 219 -9.57 -26.54 -23.52
C GLY A 219 -8.41 -25.92 -22.76
N GLU A 220 -7.28 -25.70 -23.46
CA GLU A 220 -6.09 -25.12 -22.86
C GLU A 220 -5.36 -24.20 -23.85
N ALA A 221 -4.75 -23.14 -23.35
CA ALA A 221 -3.82 -22.30 -24.11
C ALA A 221 -2.49 -22.17 -23.35
N ASN A 222 -1.43 -22.80 -23.88
CA ASN A 222 -0.15 -22.83 -23.20
C ASN A 222 1.02 -22.29 -24.04
N ASN A 223 1.99 -21.62 -23.41
CA ASN A 223 3.24 -21.16 -24.03
C ASN A 223 3.04 -20.21 -25.23
N ASN A 224 1.95 -19.44 -25.26
CA ASN A 224 1.70 -18.51 -26.37
C ASN A 224 2.35 -17.15 -26.09
N THR A 225 2.75 -16.44 -27.15
CA THR A 225 3.49 -15.18 -27.02
C THR A 225 2.94 -14.09 -27.94
N LEU A 226 2.68 -12.92 -27.36
CA LEU A 226 2.30 -11.70 -28.06
C LEU A 226 3.45 -10.70 -28.01
N ILE A 227 3.93 -10.24 -29.17
CA ILE A 227 5.09 -9.34 -29.26
C ILE A 227 4.70 -8.07 -30.00
N TYR A 228 4.99 -6.93 -29.40
CA TYR A 228 4.94 -5.62 -30.03
C TYR A 228 6.36 -5.10 -30.25
N SER A 229 6.68 -4.80 -31.51
CA SER A 229 7.98 -4.28 -31.91
C SER A 229 8.02 -2.74 -31.89
N LYS A 230 9.21 -2.17 -32.14
CA LYS A 230 9.50 -0.74 -32.02
C LYS A 230 8.56 0.21 -32.79
N ASP A 231 8.04 -0.21 -33.94
CA ASP A 231 7.24 0.65 -34.83
C ASP A 231 5.75 0.28 -34.83
N THR A 232 5.30 -0.35 -33.75
CA THR A 232 3.89 -0.72 -33.56
C THR A 232 3.11 0.37 -32.85
N TYR A 233 1.88 0.57 -33.29
CA TYR A 233 0.97 1.56 -32.72
C TYR A 233 -0.44 1.01 -32.55
N VAL A 234 -0.97 1.03 -31.32
CA VAL A 234 -2.37 0.67 -31.03
C VAL A 234 -3.15 1.93 -30.71
N ASN A 235 -3.99 2.36 -31.64
CA ASN A 235 -4.88 3.51 -31.51
C ASN A 235 -6.35 3.05 -31.64
N MET A 236 -6.75 2.20 -30.69
CA MET A 236 -8.04 1.50 -30.67
C MET A 236 -8.90 1.92 -29.48
N GLY A 237 -10.19 1.62 -29.57
CA GLY A 237 -11.21 1.96 -28.59
C GLY A 237 -12.02 3.21 -28.92
N VAL A 238 -11.83 3.82 -30.09
CA VAL A 238 -12.53 5.05 -30.53
C VAL A 238 -13.31 4.87 -31.82
N GLU A 239 -14.50 5.46 -31.91
CA GLU A 239 -15.23 5.57 -33.20
C GLU A 239 -14.50 6.50 -34.16
N ASN A 240 -13.86 7.52 -33.62
CA ASN A 240 -13.27 8.59 -34.41
C ASN A 240 -12.12 9.23 -33.63
N THR A 241 -10.94 9.20 -34.24
CA THR A 241 -9.71 9.76 -33.68
C THR A 241 -9.69 11.28 -33.59
N TYR A 242 -10.73 11.99 -34.05
CA TYR A 242 -10.85 13.46 -34.00
C TYR A 242 -11.85 13.97 -32.96
N THR A 243 -12.85 13.16 -32.61
CA THR A 243 -13.88 13.53 -31.62
C THR A 243 -13.77 12.73 -30.33
N LEU A 244 -12.97 11.65 -30.35
CA LEU A 244 -12.70 10.71 -29.26
C LEU A 244 -13.91 10.04 -28.56
N PRO A 245 -15.07 9.80 -29.21
CA PRO A 245 -16.10 8.94 -28.63
C PRO A 245 -15.59 7.50 -28.58
N LEU A 246 -15.72 6.85 -27.43
CA LEU A 246 -15.29 5.45 -27.29
C LEU A 246 -16.30 4.48 -27.89
N ASN A 247 -15.82 3.54 -28.71
CA ASN A 247 -16.62 2.40 -29.21
C ASN A 247 -16.29 1.06 -28.56
N GLY A 248 -15.28 1.03 -27.69
CA GLY A 248 -14.76 -0.20 -27.16
C GLY A 248 -13.42 -0.04 -26.48
N ALA A 249 -12.77 -1.17 -26.24
CA ALA A 249 -11.47 -1.27 -25.60
C ALA A 249 -10.58 -2.31 -26.30
N PRO A 250 -9.28 -2.02 -26.49
CA PRO A 250 -8.33 -3.04 -26.89
C PRO A 250 -7.95 -3.97 -25.73
N TYR A 251 -7.90 -5.27 -26.03
CA TYR A 251 -7.47 -6.34 -25.14
C TYR A 251 -6.23 -6.98 -25.73
N VAL A 252 -5.09 -6.55 -25.19
CA VAL A 252 -3.78 -7.06 -25.53
C VAL A 252 -3.49 -8.24 -24.60
N VAL A 253 -3.72 -9.47 -25.08
CA VAL A 253 -3.73 -10.65 -24.20
C VAL A 253 -2.82 -11.74 -24.74
N GLY A 254 -1.99 -12.35 -23.88
CA GLY A 254 -1.10 -13.45 -24.28
C GLY A 254 -1.83 -14.79 -24.51
N ALA A 255 -2.99 -14.99 -23.90
CA ALA A 255 -3.97 -16.01 -24.26
C ALA A 255 -5.34 -15.72 -23.64
N PHE A 256 -6.42 -16.07 -24.34
CA PHE A 256 -7.79 -15.88 -23.87
C PHE A 256 -8.51 -17.24 -23.73
N GLY A 257 -9.00 -17.53 -22.52
CA GLY A 257 -9.66 -18.79 -22.18
C GLY A 257 -11.14 -18.63 -21.83
N ILE A 258 -11.97 -19.59 -22.23
CA ILE A 258 -13.35 -19.75 -21.75
C ILE A 258 -13.53 -21.20 -21.34
N ASP A 259 -13.81 -21.44 -20.06
CA ASP A 259 -13.77 -22.77 -19.43
C ASP A 259 -12.45 -23.49 -19.79
N ALA A 260 -11.34 -22.75 -19.76
CA ALA A 260 -10.05 -23.19 -20.27
C ALA A 260 -8.89 -22.71 -19.40
N ASN A 261 -7.88 -23.57 -19.22
CA ASN A 261 -6.67 -23.19 -18.50
C ASN A 261 -5.71 -22.42 -19.42
N VAL A 262 -5.08 -21.38 -18.89
CA VAL A 262 -4.16 -20.50 -19.63
C VAL A 262 -2.82 -20.40 -18.92
N ASN A 263 -1.80 -21.10 -19.41
CA ASN A 263 -0.52 -21.21 -18.70
C ASN A 263 0.69 -20.80 -19.54
N TYR A 264 1.72 -20.26 -18.91
CA TYR A 264 3.01 -19.93 -19.56
C TYR A 264 2.89 -18.97 -20.75
N ASN A 265 1.83 -18.16 -20.82
CA ASN A 265 1.64 -17.22 -21.91
C ASN A 265 2.34 -15.89 -21.61
N SER A 266 2.70 -15.13 -22.65
CA SER A 266 3.40 -13.87 -22.47
C SER A 266 2.92 -12.75 -23.39
N VAL A 267 2.96 -11.52 -22.85
CA VAL A 267 2.84 -10.27 -23.61
C VAL A 267 4.13 -9.47 -23.44
N ILE A 268 4.73 -9.04 -24.55
CA ILE A 268 5.99 -8.31 -24.58
C ILE A 268 5.80 -7.03 -25.39
N LEU A 269 5.87 -5.88 -24.71
CA LEU A 269 5.91 -4.55 -25.33
C LEU A 269 7.35 -4.04 -25.33
N ASN A 270 7.99 -4.10 -26.49
CA ASN A 270 9.38 -3.68 -26.65
C ASN A 270 9.53 -2.17 -26.81
N LYS A 271 10.77 -1.71 -26.68
CA LYS A 271 11.13 -0.30 -26.77
C LYS A 271 10.64 0.32 -28.08
N GLY A 272 9.84 1.37 -27.95
CA GLY A 272 9.23 2.11 -29.06
C GLY A 272 7.79 1.70 -29.39
N ALA A 273 7.29 0.56 -28.90
CA ALA A 273 5.88 0.22 -29.02
C ALA A 273 5.00 1.28 -28.34
N LYS A 274 3.91 1.67 -29.00
CA LYS A 274 3.01 2.77 -28.57
C LYS A 274 1.58 2.30 -28.45
N LEU A 275 0.93 2.65 -27.35
CA LEU A 275 -0.49 2.35 -27.11
C LEU A 275 -1.21 3.63 -26.66
N ASP A 276 -2.31 3.96 -27.34
CA ASP A 276 -3.17 5.09 -26.97
C ASP A 276 -4.21 4.69 -25.90
N PHE A 277 -4.45 5.62 -24.99
CA PHE A 277 -5.45 5.56 -23.93
C PHE A 277 -6.36 6.78 -24.07
N HIS A 278 -7.55 6.55 -24.59
CA HIS A 278 -8.56 7.57 -24.83
C HIS A 278 -9.37 7.87 -23.57
N ALA A 279 -9.96 9.07 -23.50
CA ALA A 279 -10.74 9.54 -22.36
C ALA A 279 -11.84 8.53 -21.97
N THR A 280 -11.76 7.96 -20.77
CA THR A 280 -12.66 6.90 -20.32
C THR A 280 -13.83 7.50 -19.52
N PRO A 281 -15.08 7.26 -19.92
CA PRO A 281 -16.25 7.68 -19.14
C PRO A 281 -16.19 7.09 -17.73
N TYR A 282 -16.65 7.85 -16.75
CA TYR A 282 -16.77 7.37 -15.37
C TYR A 282 -18.01 7.93 -14.69
N LYS A 283 -18.44 7.24 -13.63
CA LYS A 283 -19.45 7.72 -12.69
C LYS A 283 -18.84 7.81 -11.30
N GLN A 284 -19.30 8.72 -10.45
CA GLN A 284 -18.91 8.70 -9.04
C GLN A 284 -19.79 7.73 -8.26
N ASN A 285 -19.18 6.91 -7.40
CA ASN A 285 -19.91 6.09 -6.45
C ASN A 285 -20.42 6.93 -5.26
N ILE A 286 -21.14 6.31 -4.32
CA ILE A 286 -21.70 6.97 -3.13
C ILE A 286 -20.60 7.59 -2.24
N LEU A 287 -19.37 7.10 -2.32
CA LEU A 287 -18.20 7.57 -1.57
C LEU A 287 -17.42 8.67 -2.33
N GLY A 288 -17.83 9.01 -3.56
CA GLY A 288 -17.16 9.98 -4.42
C GLY A 288 -16.05 9.42 -5.29
N ASP A 289 -15.77 8.11 -5.26
CA ASP A 289 -14.74 7.49 -6.10
C ASP A 289 -15.20 7.39 -7.55
N ASN A 290 -14.29 7.66 -8.48
CA ASN A 290 -14.54 7.47 -9.90
C ASN A 290 -14.59 5.96 -10.22
N VAL A 291 -15.65 5.53 -10.90
CA VAL A 291 -15.81 4.18 -11.43
C VAL A 291 -15.82 4.27 -12.95
N PHE A 292 -14.69 3.92 -13.58
CA PHE A 292 -14.55 3.96 -15.02
C PHE A 292 -15.36 2.86 -15.71
N ASP A 293 -15.88 3.21 -16.89
CA ASP A 293 -16.61 2.33 -17.79
C ASP A 293 -15.69 1.26 -18.40
N GLU A 294 -16.29 0.16 -18.85
CA GLU A 294 -15.60 -1.05 -19.29
C GLU A 294 -14.72 -0.88 -20.55
N ARG A 295 -14.88 0.25 -21.26
CA ARG A 295 -14.09 0.67 -22.43
C ARG A 295 -12.68 1.17 -22.06
N MET A 296 -12.00 0.49 -21.14
CA MET A 296 -10.59 0.75 -20.79
C MET A 296 -9.65 -0.26 -21.45
N THR A 297 -8.42 0.15 -21.72
CA THR A 297 -7.41 -0.73 -22.33
C THR A 297 -6.88 -1.76 -21.33
N HIS A 298 -6.77 -3.02 -21.77
CA HIS A 298 -6.23 -4.13 -20.98
C HIS A 298 -4.96 -4.71 -21.60
N ILE A 299 -3.91 -4.89 -20.80
CA ILE A 299 -2.65 -5.55 -21.18
C ILE A 299 -2.40 -6.70 -20.21
N VAL A 300 -2.62 -7.93 -20.66
CA VAL A 300 -2.73 -9.09 -19.76
C VAL A 300 -1.95 -10.29 -20.27
N GLY A 301 -1.09 -10.89 -19.44
CA GLY A 301 -0.32 -12.09 -19.79
C GLY A 301 -1.24 -13.26 -20.18
N ALA A 302 -2.32 -13.47 -19.42
CA ALA A 302 -3.45 -14.29 -19.85
C ALA A 302 -4.76 -13.91 -19.14
N MET A 303 -5.87 -14.08 -19.84
CA MET A 303 -7.22 -13.90 -19.30
C MET A 303 -8.02 -15.18 -19.46
N THR A 304 -8.75 -15.61 -18.43
CA THR A 304 -9.69 -16.73 -18.60
C THR A 304 -10.95 -16.57 -17.77
N TYR A 305 -12.05 -17.06 -18.33
CA TYR A 305 -13.31 -17.29 -17.63
C TYR A 305 -13.35 -18.75 -17.19
N ASN A 306 -13.57 -18.99 -15.89
CA ASN A 306 -13.69 -20.34 -15.33
C ASN A 306 -12.49 -21.25 -15.64
N GLY A 307 -11.28 -20.79 -15.35
CA GLY A 307 -10.07 -21.56 -15.60
C GLY A 307 -8.92 -21.14 -14.71
N ASN A 308 -7.86 -21.95 -14.68
CA ASN A 308 -6.63 -21.59 -13.99
C ASN A 308 -5.73 -20.74 -14.89
N ALA A 309 -4.98 -19.82 -14.28
CA ALA A 309 -3.99 -19.01 -14.98
C ALA A 309 -2.63 -19.06 -14.28
N LYS A 310 -1.67 -19.81 -14.83
CA LYS A 310 -0.39 -20.10 -14.17
C LYS A 310 0.82 -19.73 -15.00
N ASN A 311 1.84 -19.16 -14.36
CA ASN A 311 3.15 -18.86 -14.96
C ASN A 311 3.11 -17.91 -16.16
N ASN A 312 2.09 -17.05 -16.28
CA ASN A 312 1.99 -16.08 -17.36
C ASN A 312 2.83 -14.83 -17.07
N LYS A 313 3.19 -14.09 -18.12
CA LYS A 313 4.13 -12.97 -18.02
C LYS A 313 3.68 -11.75 -18.82
N VAL A 314 3.85 -10.56 -18.25
CA VAL A 314 3.84 -9.29 -18.98
C VAL A 314 5.21 -8.62 -18.86
N VAL A 315 5.75 -8.17 -19.99
CA VAL A 315 7.03 -7.45 -20.07
C VAL A 315 6.78 -6.11 -20.76
N LEU A 316 6.99 -5.03 -20.01
CA LEU A 316 6.99 -3.66 -20.52
C LEU A 316 8.44 -3.17 -20.48
N ASP A 317 9.09 -3.10 -21.64
CA ASP A 317 10.51 -2.74 -21.74
C ASP A 317 10.70 -1.59 -22.73
N GLY A 318 10.62 -0.35 -22.24
CA GLY A 318 10.76 0.85 -23.08
C GLY A 318 9.51 1.25 -23.86
N ALA A 319 8.34 0.66 -23.55
CA ALA A 319 7.07 0.98 -24.20
C ALA A 319 6.56 2.38 -23.81
N THR A 320 5.69 2.96 -24.64
CA THR A 320 5.11 4.29 -24.41
C THR A 320 3.58 4.22 -24.32
N LEU A 321 3.03 4.73 -23.23
CA LEU A 321 1.59 4.89 -23.02
C LEU A 321 1.22 6.33 -23.36
N ILE A 322 0.43 6.51 -24.42
CA ILE A 322 0.03 7.81 -24.94
C ILE A 322 -1.38 8.10 -24.41
N ILE A 323 -1.54 9.18 -23.65
CA ILE A 323 -2.87 9.60 -23.22
C ILE A 323 -3.41 10.51 -24.33
N HIS A 324 -4.58 10.17 -24.89
CA HIS A 324 -5.19 10.92 -25.98
C HIS A 324 -6.37 11.76 -25.47
N GLY A 325 -6.24 13.07 -25.62
CA GLY A 325 -7.20 14.06 -25.18
C GLY A 325 -7.89 14.84 -26.31
N PRO A 326 -9.15 15.26 -26.14
CA PRO A 326 -9.87 15.98 -27.19
C PRO A 326 -9.38 17.43 -27.30
N SER A 327 -9.51 17.97 -28.52
CA SER A 327 -9.30 19.40 -28.78
C SER A 327 -10.29 20.27 -28.01
N GLY A 328 -9.83 21.43 -27.52
CA GLY A 328 -10.67 22.42 -26.83
C GLY A 328 -10.93 22.12 -25.35
N SER A 329 -10.50 20.96 -24.85
CA SER A 329 -10.48 20.65 -23.42
C SER A 329 -9.19 21.12 -22.76
N TYR A 330 -9.23 21.31 -21.45
CA TYR A 330 -8.05 21.60 -20.62
C TYR A 330 -7.50 20.37 -19.89
N SER A 331 -8.22 19.25 -19.92
CA SER A 331 -7.80 18.03 -19.27
C SER A 331 -8.43 16.78 -19.90
N THR A 332 -7.81 15.63 -19.66
CA THR A 332 -8.36 14.30 -20.00
C THR A 332 -8.00 13.28 -18.92
N SER A 333 -8.84 12.24 -18.78
CA SER A 333 -8.62 11.13 -17.87
C SER A 333 -8.92 9.81 -18.56
N ALA A 334 -7.96 8.90 -18.55
CA ALA A 334 -8.09 7.55 -19.11
C ALA A 334 -7.85 6.49 -18.02
N ALA A 335 -8.30 5.26 -18.27
CA ALA A 335 -8.13 4.12 -17.38
C ALA A 335 -7.45 2.93 -18.08
N THR A 336 -6.74 2.09 -17.31
CA THR A 336 -6.14 0.85 -17.83
C THR A 336 -5.94 -0.23 -16.77
N HIS A 337 -5.89 -1.49 -17.23
CA HIS A 337 -5.37 -2.62 -16.46
C HIS A 337 -4.10 -3.20 -17.08
N LEU A 338 -3.13 -3.47 -16.22
CA LEU A 338 -1.94 -4.26 -16.52
C LEU A 338 -1.97 -5.49 -15.62
N ALA A 339 -1.86 -6.71 -16.17
CA ALA A 339 -1.93 -7.90 -15.33
C ALA A 339 -1.09 -9.08 -15.80
N GLY A 340 -0.41 -9.77 -14.89
CA GLY A 340 0.20 -11.07 -15.19
C GLY A 340 -0.87 -12.08 -15.62
N ALA A 341 -1.96 -12.14 -14.85
CA ALA A 341 -3.17 -12.86 -15.26
C ALA A 341 -4.45 -12.31 -14.61
N PHE A 342 -5.57 -12.50 -15.32
CA PHE A 342 -6.93 -12.21 -14.85
C PHE A 342 -7.79 -13.48 -14.96
N VAL A 343 -8.44 -13.87 -13.86
CA VAL A 343 -9.41 -14.96 -13.83
C VAL A 343 -10.77 -14.48 -13.35
N ASP A 344 -11.74 -14.56 -14.26
CA ASP A 344 -13.15 -14.37 -13.96
C ASP A 344 -13.78 -15.72 -13.61
N VAL A 345 -14.70 -15.74 -12.63
CA VAL A 345 -15.31 -16.96 -12.13
C VAL A 345 -16.81 -16.75 -11.94
N ASN A 346 -17.61 -17.30 -12.84
CA ASN A 346 -19.07 -17.19 -12.81
C ASN A 346 -19.78 -18.52 -12.50
N ASN A 347 -19.03 -19.62 -12.36
CA ASN A 347 -19.57 -20.96 -12.15
C ASN A 347 -19.50 -21.45 -10.69
N ASN A 348 -19.14 -20.55 -9.76
CA ASN A 348 -18.96 -20.83 -8.32
C ASN A 348 -17.86 -21.87 -7.98
N GLN A 349 -17.01 -22.26 -8.92
CA GLN A 349 -15.85 -23.11 -8.63
C GLN A 349 -14.68 -22.27 -8.10
N ASN A 350 -13.69 -22.92 -7.48
CA ASN A 350 -12.46 -22.23 -7.09
C ASN A 350 -11.39 -22.52 -8.13
N TYR A 351 -10.76 -21.46 -8.64
CA TYR A 351 -9.61 -21.57 -9.53
C TYR A 351 -8.35 -20.99 -8.88
N GLU A 352 -7.23 -21.09 -9.59
CA GLU A 352 -5.95 -20.60 -9.14
C GLU A 352 -5.31 -19.67 -10.17
N VAL A 353 -4.83 -18.53 -9.67
CA VAL A 353 -3.95 -17.60 -10.38
C VAL A 353 -2.60 -17.63 -9.68
N SER A 354 -1.60 -18.25 -10.30
CA SER A 354 -0.31 -18.40 -9.61
C SER A 354 0.94 -18.31 -10.46
N ASN A 355 2.03 -17.91 -9.80
CA ASN A 355 3.36 -17.75 -10.40
C ASN A 355 3.40 -16.78 -11.59
N ASN A 356 2.45 -15.85 -11.71
CA ASN A 356 2.44 -14.89 -12.81
C ASN A 356 3.39 -13.72 -12.50
N ASN A 357 3.94 -13.10 -13.53
CA ASN A 357 4.94 -12.04 -13.40
C ASN A 357 4.60 -10.81 -14.26
N VAL A 358 4.68 -9.62 -13.67
CA VAL A 358 4.68 -8.34 -14.39
C VAL A 358 6.02 -7.66 -14.21
N PHE A 359 6.72 -7.41 -15.32
CA PHE A 359 8.01 -6.73 -15.34
C PHE A 359 7.88 -5.37 -16.04
N ILE A 360 8.25 -4.30 -15.34
CA ILE A 360 8.19 -2.91 -15.82
C ILE A 360 9.60 -2.31 -15.81
N ASN A 361 10.09 -1.92 -16.97
CA ASN A 361 11.38 -1.26 -17.16
C ASN A 361 11.26 -0.17 -18.24
N ASP A 362 11.63 1.07 -17.89
CA ASP A 362 11.62 2.23 -18.78
C ASP A 362 10.24 2.48 -19.43
N LEU A 363 9.13 2.30 -18.68
CA LEU A 363 7.79 2.60 -19.17
C LEU A 363 7.60 4.13 -19.24
N LYS A 364 7.17 4.63 -20.40
CA LYS A 364 7.08 6.06 -20.72
C LYS A 364 5.65 6.53 -20.84
N LEU A 365 5.45 7.81 -20.53
CA LEU A 365 4.22 8.53 -20.83
C LEU A 365 4.42 9.42 -22.06
N ASP A 366 3.33 9.76 -22.73
CA ASP A 366 3.28 10.74 -23.81
C ASP A 366 1.85 11.31 -23.92
N LEU A 367 1.70 12.43 -24.62
CA LEU A 367 0.43 13.13 -24.81
C LEU A 367 0.10 13.29 -26.29
N ARG A 368 -1.14 12.98 -26.66
CA ARG A 368 -1.71 13.35 -27.95
C ARG A 368 -2.97 14.17 -27.76
N VAL A 369 -3.06 15.32 -28.42
CA VAL A 369 -4.26 16.17 -28.43
C VAL A 369 -4.68 16.45 -29.87
N ASP A 370 -5.97 16.42 -30.17
CA ASP A 370 -6.51 16.63 -31.53
C ASP A 370 -6.48 18.08 -32.03
N THR A 371 -5.40 18.81 -31.74
CA THR A 371 -5.17 20.18 -32.15
C THR A 371 -4.03 20.26 -33.17
N LYS A 372 -4.08 21.24 -34.09
CA LYS A 372 -2.97 21.48 -35.03
C LYS A 372 -1.70 21.95 -34.33
N ASN A 373 -1.85 22.61 -33.18
CA ASN A 373 -0.76 23.16 -32.36
C ASN A 373 -0.78 22.53 -30.97
N THR A 374 0.37 22.51 -30.27
CA THR A 374 0.42 22.17 -28.85
C THR A 374 -0.54 23.07 -28.07
N PRO A 375 -1.41 22.52 -27.20
CA PRO A 375 -2.31 23.32 -26.39
C PRO A 375 -1.52 24.23 -25.44
N LEU A 376 -2.07 25.42 -25.15
CA LEU A 376 -1.45 26.37 -24.20
C LEU A 376 -1.42 25.83 -22.77
N ALA A 377 -2.40 25.01 -22.40
CA ALA A 377 -2.49 24.32 -21.13
C ALA A 377 -3.27 23.01 -21.31
N TYR A 378 -2.79 21.91 -20.70
CA TYR A 378 -3.45 20.60 -20.79
C TYR A 378 -2.97 19.63 -19.70
N ASN A 379 -3.90 19.07 -18.92
CA ASN A 379 -3.56 18.07 -17.89
C ASN A 379 -4.16 16.70 -18.20
N ALA A 380 -3.31 15.70 -18.38
CA ALA A 380 -3.72 14.33 -18.68
C ALA A 380 -3.44 13.38 -17.51
N VAL A 381 -4.41 12.53 -17.17
CA VAL A 381 -4.28 11.53 -16.10
C VAL A 381 -4.55 10.13 -16.65
N LEU A 382 -3.60 9.22 -16.46
CA LEU A 382 -3.77 7.78 -16.64
C LEU A 382 -3.99 7.13 -15.27
N ASN A 383 -5.16 6.57 -15.05
CA ASN A 383 -5.47 5.79 -13.85
C ASN A 383 -5.25 4.31 -14.18
N GLY A 384 -4.34 3.64 -13.48
CA GLY A 384 -4.01 2.26 -13.78
C GLY A 384 -3.95 1.37 -12.55
N GLU A 385 -4.43 0.13 -12.71
CA GLU A 385 -4.23 -0.93 -11.73
C GLU A 385 -3.32 -2.00 -12.33
N VAL A 386 -2.27 -2.32 -11.59
CA VAL A 386 -1.25 -3.31 -11.98
C VAL A 386 -1.37 -4.53 -11.08
N TYR A 387 -1.66 -5.68 -11.68
CA TYR A 387 -1.90 -6.93 -10.97
C TYR A 387 -0.82 -7.98 -11.28
N GLY A 388 -0.21 -8.57 -10.26
CA GLY A 388 0.52 -9.82 -10.46
C GLY A 388 -0.46 -10.93 -10.86
N GLY A 389 -1.54 -11.08 -10.08
CA GLY A 389 -2.65 -11.97 -10.39
C GLY A 389 -3.97 -11.55 -9.73
N LYS A 390 -5.05 -11.51 -10.52
CA LYS A 390 -6.41 -11.17 -10.07
C LYS A 390 -7.37 -12.34 -10.29
N ILE A 391 -8.12 -12.70 -9.25
CA ILE A 391 -9.19 -13.71 -9.34
C ILE A 391 -10.42 -13.30 -8.54
N VAL A 392 -11.62 -13.60 -9.03
CA VAL A 392 -12.85 -13.34 -8.26
C VAL A 392 -13.01 -14.36 -7.13
N GLN A 393 -12.94 -15.65 -7.47
CA GLN A 393 -13.13 -16.74 -6.51
C GLN A 393 -12.06 -17.81 -6.65
N GLY A 394 -11.31 -18.04 -5.57
CA GLY A 394 -10.16 -18.93 -5.56
C GLY A 394 -8.90 -18.25 -5.03
N SER A 395 -7.73 -18.74 -5.42
CA SER A 395 -6.46 -18.31 -4.83
C SER A 395 -5.59 -17.53 -5.80
N SER A 396 -4.98 -16.44 -5.32
CA SER A 396 -3.96 -15.66 -6.04
C SER A 396 -2.62 -15.79 -5.34
N ASN A 397 -1.78 -16.73 -5.79
CA ASN A 397 -0.58 -17.14 -5.06
C ASN A 397 0.72 -16.93 -5.85
N LYS A 398 1.81 -16.58 -5.15
CA LYS A 398 3.17 -16.56 -5.75
C LYS A 398 3.33 -15.63 -6.96
N ASN A 399 2.46 -14.66 -7.11
CA ASN A 399 2.54 -13.70 -8.20
C ASN A 399 3.56 -12.60 -7.86
N THR A 400 4.24 -12.08 -8.87
CA THR A 400 5.33 -11.11 -8.69
C THR A 400 5.13 -9.88 -9.58
N ILE A 401 5.39 -8.71 -9.02
CA ILE A 401 5.56 -7.46 -9.77
C ILE A 401 6.99 -6.98 -9.56
N GLU A 402 7.72 -6.72 -10.64
CA GLU A 402 9.07 -6.15 -10.63
C GLU A 402 9.09 -4.82 -11.37
N ILE A 403 9.49 -3.75 -10.67
CA ILE A 403 9.55 -2.38 -11.19
C ILE A 403 10.99 -1.90 -11.13
N LYS A 404 11.60 -1.68 -12.30
CA LYS A 404 12.95 -1.12 -12.42
C LYS A 404 12.98 0.36 -12.78
N ASP A 405 12.06 0.80 -13.62
CA ASP A 405 11.95 2.21 -14.01
C ASP A 405 10.57 2.44 -14.64
N LEU A 406 9.94 3.54 -14.26
CA LEU A 406 8.56 3.89 -14.63
C LEU A 406 8.40 5.41 -14.52
N GLN A 407 8.03 6.04 -15.63
CA GLN A 407 7.70 7.46 -15.65
C GLN A 407 6.28 7.68 -15.08
N THR A 408 6.19 8.38 -13.95
CA THR A 408 4.91 8.74 -13.30
C THR A 408 4.41 10.14 -13.67
N LEU A 409 5.30 10.99 -14.18
CA LEU A 409 5.02 12.34 -14.66
C LEU A 409 5.81 12.61 -15.94
N LEU A 410 5.17 13.26 -16.90
CA LEU A 410 5.82 13.91 -18.04
C LEU A 410 5.34 15.35 -18.09
N ALA A 411 6.22 16.31 -17.80
CA ALA A 411 5.97 17.72 -18.07
C ALA A 411 6.51 18.07 -19.47
N LEU A 412 5.62 18.39 -20.41
CA LEU A 412 6.01 18.85 -21.75
C LEU A 412 6.36 20.34 -21.74
N ASN A 413 5.66 21.12 -20.93
CA ASN A 413 5.97 22.51 -20.58
C ASN A 413 5.30 22.87 -19.24
N THR A 414 5.40 24.14 -18.81
CA THR A 414 4.85 24.63 -17.52
C THR A 414 3.35 24.38 -17.33
N ASN A 415 2.58 24.30 -18.41
CA ASN A 415 1.12 24.18 -18.37
C ASN A 415 0.59 22.86 -18.98
N VAL A 416 1.48 22.00 -19.48
CA VAL A 416 1.11 20.76 -20.18
C VAL A 416 1.83 19.58 -19.55
N GLU A 417 1.06 18.70 -18.92
CA GLU A 417 1.58 17.54 -18.19
C GLU A 417 0.73 16.28 -18.38
N VAL A 418 1.39 15.13 -18.26
CA VAL A 418 0.79 13.79 -18.22
C VAL A 418 1.18 13.10 -16.93
N LYS A 419 0.22 12.53 -16.22
CA LYS A 419 0.39 11.84 -14.95
C LYS A 419 -0.11 10.42 -15.01
N ALA A 420 0.59 9.52 -14.33
CA ALA A 420 0.13 8.17 -14.08
C ALA A 420 -0.12 7.97 -12.58
N LEU A 421 -1.36 7.65 -12.23
CA LEU A 421 -1.78 7.24 -10.90
C LEU A 421 -1.93 5.72 -10.94
N LEU A 422 -0.98 5.00 -10.32
CA LEU A 422 -0.85 3.56 -10.45
C LEU A 422 -0.91 2.88 -9.08
N ASP A 423 -1.83 1.92 -8.97
CA ASP A 423 -1.92 1.02 -7.83
C ASP A 423 -1.36 -0.36 -8.19
N PHE A 424 -0.56 -0.94 -7.29
CA PHE A 424 0.10 -2.22 -7.51
C PHE A 424 -0.45 -3.28 -6.56
N TYR A 425 -0.97 -4.37 -7.10
CA TYR A 425 -1.51 -5.50 -6.36
C TYR A 425 -0.81 -6.80 -6.78
N ALA A 426 0.11 -7.34 -5.98
CA ALA A 426 0.79 -8.57 -6.37
C ALA A 426 -0.19 -9.76 -6.44
N GLY A 427 -1.05 -9.94 -5.44
CA GLY A 427 -2.16 -10.89 -5.51
C GLY A 427 -3.46 -10.36 -4.93
N ILE A 428 -4.56 -10.48 -5.68
CA ILE A 428 -5.90 -10.10 -5.23
C ILE A 428 -6.92 -11.22 -5.46
N THR A 429 -7.77 -11.43 -4.45
CA THR A 429 -8.95 -12.30 -4.55
C THR A 429 -10.13 -11.74 -3.77
N LYS A 430 -11.33 -11.77 -4.37
CA LYS A 430 -12.57 -11.37 -3.66
C LYS A 430 -13.08 -12.48 -2.74
N ASN A 431 -12.86 -13.74 -3.09
CA ASN A 431 -13.32 -14.90 -2.33
C ASN A 431 -12.25 -16.00 -2.30
N GLY A 432 -11.27 -15.85 -1.40
CA GLY A 432 -10.23 -16.86 -1.22
C GLY A 432 -8.97 -16.33 -0.56
N TYR A 433 -7.82 -16.85 -1.00
CA TYR A 433 -6.51 -16.59 -0.39
C TYR A 433 -5.54 -15.85 -1.33
N ALA A 434 -4.71 -14.98 -0.77
CA ALA A 434 -3.62 -14.31 -1.50
C ALA A 434 -2.27 -14.50 -0.78
N ASN A 435 -1.55 -15.59 -1.10
CA ASN A 435 -0.33 -15.96 -0.37
C ASN A 435 0.93 -15.89 -1.24
N ASP A 436 2.08 -15.71 -0.59
CA ASP A 436 3.41 -15.81 -1.22
C ASP A 436 3.66 -14.80 -2.35
N ASN A 437 2.88 -13.73 -2.44
CA ASN A 437 3.03 -12.73 -3.51
C ASN A 437 4.15 -11.74 -3.19
N SER A 438 4.76 -11.15 -4.22
CA SER A 438 5.84 -10.20 -4.04
C SER A 438 5.76 -8.96 -4.94
N ILE A 439 6.13 -7.81 -4.39
CA ILE A 439 6.42 -6.58 -5.14
C ILE A 439 7.88 -6.21 -4.89
N ASN A 440 8.65 -6.04 -5.97
CA ASN A 440 10.05 -5.63 -5.91
C ASN A 440 10.24 -4.33 -6.69
N VAL A 441 10.63 -3.26 -6.00
CA VAL A 441 10.85 -1.92 -6.57
C VAL A 441 12.32 -1.58 -6.45
N HIS A 442 12.98 -1.41 -7.59
CA HIS A 442 14.39 -1.06 -7.72
C HIS A 442 14.54 0.05 -8.75
N LEU A 443 14.11 1.25 -8.37
CA LEU A 443 14.02 2.38 -9.29
C LEU A 443 15.42 2.87 -9.70
N LYS A 444 15.63 3.02 -11.01
CA LYS A 444 16.76 3.79 -11.55
C LYS A 444 16.55 5.30 -11.40
N LYS A 445 15.28 5.73 -11.51
CA LYS A 445 14.84 7.10 -11.34
C LYS A 445 13.65 7.12 -10.37
N PRO A 446 13.66 7.99 -9.35
CA PRO A 446 12.54 8.10 -8.42
C PRO A 446 11.25 8.50 -9.14
N PHE A 447 10.10 8.23 -8.53
CA PHE A 447 8.84 8.76 -9.04
C PHE A 447 8.83 10.28 -8.97
N GLU A 448 8.47 10.88 -10.11
CA GLU A 448 8.28 12.30 -10.25
C GLU A 448 6.88 12.67 -9.76
N ILE A 449 6.80 13.74 -8.97
CA ILE A 449 5.58 14.26 -8.34
C ILE A 449 5.56 15.78 -8.47
N ASN A 450 4.37 16.39 -8.55
CA ASN A 450 4.20 17.85 -8.69
C ASN A 450 2.90 18.33 -8.01
N ALA A 451 2.83 19.62 -7.68
CA ALA A 451 1.56 20.26 -7.35
C ALA A 451 0.62 20.20 -8.54
N ASN A 452 -0.67 20.00 -8.26
CA ASN A 452 -1.61 19.64 -9.32
C ASN A 452 -3.05 19.98 -8.97
N PHE A 453 -3.90 20.05 -10.00
CA PHE A 453 -5.31 20.39 -9.84
C PHE A 453 -6.13 19.29 -9.14
N THR A 454 -5.65 18.04 -9.12
CA THR A 454 -6.31 16.96 -8.38
C THR A 454 -6.04 17.05 -6.88
N GLY A 455 -5.10 17.90 -6.46
CA GLY A 455 -4.75 18.13 -5.05
C GLY A 455 -4.12 16.91 -4.36
N LYS A 456 -3.64 15.91 -5.12
CA LYS A 456 -3.01 14.71 -4.56
C LYS A 456 -2.02 14.03 -5.51
N ASN A 457 -0.94 13.48 -4.96
CA ASN A 457 -0.16 12.38 -5.54
C ASN A 457 -0.38 11.14 -4.68
N GLU A 458 -0.67 9.99 -5.29
CA GLU A 458 -0.98 8.76 -4.56
C GLU A 458 -0.30 7.55 -5.22
N PHE A 459 0.44 6.78 -4.41
CA PHE A 459 1.05 5.52 -4.83
C PHE A 459 0.74 4.44 -3.80
N ASN A 460 0.10 3.36 -4.25
CA ASN A 460 -0.30 2.27 -3.36
C ASN A 460 0.31 0.93 -3.79
N PHE A 461 0.83 0.18 -2.81
CA PHE A 461 1.43 -1.13 -3.00
C PHE A 461 0.78 -2.16 -2.07
N TYR A 462 0.23 -3.23 -2.65
CA TYR A 462 -0.48 -4.28 -1.93
C TYR A 462 0.16 -5.64 -2.23
N GLY A 463 0.67 -6.30 -1.19
CA GLY A 463 1.25 -7.65 -1.30
C GLY A 463 0.16 -8.69 -1.58
N GLY A 464 -0.73 -8.89 -0.61
CA GLY A 464 -1.89 -9.79 -0.75
C GLY A 464 -3.18 -9.16 -0.23
N VAL A 465 -4.21 -9.12 -1.09
CA VAL A 465 -5.57 -8.67 -0.73
C VAL A 465 -6.53 -9.85 -0.90
N ALA A 466 -7.16 -10.26 0.20
CA ALA A 466 -7.98 -11.47 0.23
C ALA A 466 -9.16 -11.35 1.21
N THR A 467 -10.00 -12.39 1.26
CA THR A 467 -11.06 -12.50 2.28
C THR A 467 -10.83 -13.63 3.28
N LYS A 468 -10.10 -14.69 2.91
CA LYS A 468 -9.86 -15.88 3.76
C LYS A 468 -8.43 -16.03 4.28
N GLY A 469 -7.48 -15.22 3.80
CA GLY A 469 -6.11 -15.20 4.32
C GLY A 469 -5.08 -14.64 3.34
N ALA A 470 -4.05 -14.00 3.88
CA ALA A 470 -2.99 -13.34 3.13
C ALA A 470 -1.63 -13.51 3.83
N ASN A 471 -0.95 -14.62 3.55
CA ASN A 471 0.26 -15.05 4.26
C ASN A 471 1.52 -14.97 3.38
N ARG A 472 2.67 -14.73 4.00
CA ARG A 472 3.99 -14.78 3.35
C ARG A 472 4.14 -13.83 2.15
N ASN A 473 3.36 -12.75 2.11
CA ASN A 473 3.51 -11.72 1.09
C ASN A 473 4.68 -10.80 1.43
N SER A 474 5.34 -10.27 0.41
CA SER A 474 6.52 -9.42 0.58
C SER A 474 6.48 -8.17 -0.31
N ILE A 475 6.91 -7.04 0.24
CA ILE A 475 7.14 -5.81 -0.52
C ILE A 475 8.55 -5.34 -0.20
N ASN A 476 9.40 -5.26 -1.22
CA ASN A 476 10.78 -4.82 -1.11
C ASN A 476 11.01 -3.60 -2.01
N ILE A 477 11.41 -2.48 -1.39
CA ILE A 477 11.73 -1.23 -2.08
C ILE A 477 13.18 -0.86 -1.75
N LYS A 478 13.95 -0.55 -2.80
CA LYS A 478 15.33 -0.12 -2.68
C LYS A 478 15.59 1.09 -3.57
N GLY A 479 16.31 2.06 -3.01
CA GLY A 479 16.56 3.34 -3.66
C GLY A 479 15.46 4.34 -3.36
N ASP A 480 15.65 5.57 -3.82
CA ASP A 480 14.71 6.66 -3.65
C ASP A 480 13.39 6.36 -4.37
N LEU A 481 12.28 6.45 -3.63
CA LEU A 481 10.96 6.16 -4.17
C LEU A 481 10.37 7.37 -4.89
N THR A 482 10.68 8.57 -4.40
CA THR A 482 10.22 9.85 -4.97
C THR A 482 11.37 10.84 -5.02
N GLN A 483 11.32 11.77 -5.97
CA GLN A 483 12.33 12.84 -6.06
C GLN A 483 12.36 13.75 -4.82
N GLU A 484 13.51 14.37 -4.57
CA GLU A 484 13.68 15.34 -3.49
C GLU A 484 12.90 16.64 -3.80
N SER A 485 12.22 17.18 -2.78
CA SER A 485 11.65 18.54 -2.74
C SER A 485 10.72 18.94 -3.91
N VAL A 486 9.40 18.86 -3.68
CA VAL A 486 8.39 19.49 -4.55
C VAL A 486 7.25 20.12 -3.75
N VAL A 487 6.50 20.98 -4.45
CA VAL A 487 5.33 21.69 -3.94
C VAL A 487 4.30 20.71 -3.35
N GLU A 488 3.83 21.03 -2.14
CA GLU A 488 3.04 20.12 -1.32
C GLU A 488 1.57 20.04 -1.75
N ASN A 489 1.01 18.84 -1.81
CA ASN A 489 -0.44 18.68 -1.77
C ASN A 489 -0.88 18.08 -0.41
N TYR A 490 -1.98 18.58 0.13
CA TYR A 490 -2.49 18.17 1.45
C TYR A 490 -2.89 16.69 1.54
N GLN A 491 -3.19 16.06 0.39
CA GLN A 491 -3.65 14.68 0.27
C GLN A 491 -2.57 13.72 -0.30
N ASP A 492 -1.31 14.15 -0.37
CA ASP A 492 -0.21 13.28 -0.80
C ASP A 492 -0.10 12.04 0.13
N LYS A 493 0.02 10.85 -0.46
CA LYS A 493 0.14 9.59 0.28
C LYS A 493 0.95 8.54 -0.47
N ILE A 494 1.87 7.88 0.24
CA ILE A 494 2.40 6.58 -0.15
C ILE A 494 1.93 5.53 0.85
N GLN A 495 1.24 4.51 0.35
CA GLN A 495 0.73 3.42 1.19
C GLN A 495 1.32 2.09 0.75
N ILE A 496 1.89 1.36 1.71
CA ILE A 496 2.47 0.04 1.50
C ILE A 496 1.81 -0.94 2.46
N THR A 497 1.06 -1.88 1.93
CA THR A 497 0.29 -2.87 2.70
C THR A 497 0.70 -4.28 2.30
N ALA A 498 1.38 -5.01 3.18
CA ALA A 498 1.82 -6.37 2.85
C ALA A 498 0.64 -7.36 2.81
N ALA A 499 -0.34 -7.20 3.70
CA ALA A 499 -1.52 -8.07 3.74
C ALA A 499 -2.79 -7.35 4.20
N THR A 500 -3.89 -7.70 3.56
CA THR A 500 -5.26 -7.31 3.94
C THR A 500 -6.17 -8.52 3.80
N THR A 501 -6.87 -8.87 4.88
CA THR A 501 -7.84 -9.97 4.84
C THR A 501 -9.02 -9.73 5.78
N ALA A 502 -10.23 -10.05 5.30
CA ALA A 502 -11.46 -9.93 6.10
C ALA A 502 -11.60 -11.03 7.16
N SER A 503 -10.88 -12.14 7.00
CA SER A 503 -10.83 -13.26 7.94
C SER A 503 -9.59 -14.13 7.67
N GLY A 504 -9.36 -15.13 8.52
CA GLY A 504 -8.25 -16.05 8.42
C GLY A 504 -6.90 -15.44 8.85
N LYS A 505 -5.81 -16.07 8.41
CA LYS A 505 -4.45 -15.73 8.87
C LYS A 505 -3.75 -14.75 7.92
N ALA A 506 -3.00 -13.82 8.50
CA ALA A 506 -2.08 -12.91 7.81
C ALA A 506 -0.69 -12.98 8.45
N ASN A 507 -0.04 -14.13 8.30
CA ASN A 507 1.21 -14.44 8.98
C ASN A 507 2.42 -14.34 8.05
N ASN A 508 3.59 -14.05 8.63
CA ASN A 508 4.90 -14.03 7.97
C ASN A 508 5.01 -13.05 6.78
N ASN A 509 4.21 -11.99 6.76
CA ASN A 509 4.30 -10.94 5.74
C ASN A 509 5.46 -10.00 6.04
N LYS A 510 6.07 -9.44 4.98
CA LYS A 510 7.29 -8.64 5.08
C LYS A 510 7.20 -7.34 4.29
N ILE A 511 7.61 -6.24 4.91
CA ILE A 511 7.91 -4.98 4.24
C ILE A 511 9.38 -4.65 4.49
N THR A 512 10.12 -4.32 3.44
CA THR A 512 11.52 -3.89 3.52
C THR A 512 11.73 -2.68 2.64
N LEU A 513 12.16 -1.57 3.25
CA LEU A 513 12.59 -0.36 2.54
C LEU A 513 14.05 -0.11 2.90
N SER A 514 14.90 0.14 1.90
CA SER A 514 16.32 0.37 2.13
C SER A 514 16.88 1.48 1.24
N SER A 515 17.65 2.39 1.86
CA SER A 515 18.29 3.53 1.17
C SER A 515 17.27 4.33 0.34
N SER A 516 16.22 4.82 1.01
CA SER A 516 15.08 5.46 0.36
C SER A 516 14.79 6.83 0.97
N ASN A 517 15.00 7.88 0.18
CA ASN A 517 14.41 9.19 0.41
C ASN A 517 13.01 9.26 -0.18
N ILE A 518 12.07 9.72 0.62
CA ILE A 518 10.64 9.82 0.28
C ILE A 518 10.19 11.22 0.69
N SER A 519 9.74 12.04 -0.25
CA SER A 519 9.30 13.42 0.03
C SER A 519 7.84 13.49 0.51
N MET A 520 7.08 12.40 0.38
CA MET A 520 5.67 12.28 0.75
C MET A 520 5.47 11.59 2.11
N PRO A 521 4.27 11.73 2.73
CA PRO A 521 3.89 10.92 3.89
C PRO A 521 3.92 9.41 3.56
N LEU A 522 4.49 8.62 4.46
CA LEU A 522 4.67 7.18 4.31
C LEU A 522 3.82 6.41 5.33
N TYR A 523 2.94 5.55 4.83
CA TYR A 523 2.08 4.68 5.61
C TYR A 523 2.38 3.20 5.32
N LEU A 524 2.78 2.47 6.34
CA LEU A 524 3.18 1.07 6.27
C LEU A 524 2.22 0.20 7.08
N TYR A 525 1.68 -0.83 6.44
CA TYR A 525 0.78 -1.80 7.06
C TYR A 525 1.32 -3.21 6.86
N GLY A 526 1.84 -3.83 7.92
CA GLY A 526 2.24 -5.23 7.87
C GLY A 526 1.01 -6.13 7.69
N VAL A 527 -0.06 -5.80 8.42
CA VAL A 527 -1.41 -6.32 8.22
C VAL A 527 -2.38 -5.17 8.47
N ALA A 528 -3.26 -4.90 7.49
CA ALA A 528 -4.31 -3.90 7.61
C ALA A 528 -5.69 -4.56 7.77
N LYS A 529 -6.57 -3.90 8.50
CA LYS A 529 -8.01 -4.21 8.51
C LYS A 529 -8.64 -3.97 7.13
N THR A 530 -9.78 -4.61 6.90
CA THR A 530 -10.65 -4.37 5.75
C THR A 530 -11.95 -3.72 6.23
N THR A 531 -12.46 -2.70 5.54
CA THR A 531 -13.76 -2.10 5.89
C THR A 531 -14.81 -2.51 4.85
N LEU A 532 -15.81 -3.28 5.25
CA LEU A 532 -16.95 -3.65 4.39
C LEU A 532 -18.20 -3.04 5.00
N ASP A 533 -18.94 -2.24 4.22
CA ASP A 533 -20.25 -1.70 4.64
C ASP A 533 -20.21 -0.93 5.98
N ASN A 534 -19.20 -0.05 6.13
CA ASN A 534 -18.91 0.69 7.36
C ASN A 534 -18.61 -0.18 8.59
N LYS A 535 -18.27 -1.46 8.38
CA LYS A 535 -17.83 -2.38 9.43
C LYS A 535 -16.39 -2.81 9.17
N ASP A 536 -15.59 -2.79 10.23
CA ASP A 536 -14.21 -3.26 10.16
C ASP A 536 -14.12 -4.76 10.38
N TYR A 537 -13.25 -5.40 9.58
CA TYR A 537 -12.91 -6.80 9.61
C TYR A 537 -11.40 -6.94 9.79
N TYR A 538 -10.99 -7.89 10.61
CA TYR A 538 -9.61 -8.10 10.99
C TYR A 538 -9.19 -9.53 10.67
N ALA A 539 -7.91 -9.73 10.40
CA ALA A 539 -7.34 -11.08 10.35
C ALA A 539 -7.47 -11.74 11.73
N ASN A 540 -7.77 -13.04 11.79
CA ASN A 540 -7.81 -13.78 13.05
C ASN A 540 -6.43 -13.81 13.75
N SER A 541 -5.35 -13.80 12.96
CA SER A 541 -3.99 -13.73 13.48
C SER A 541 -3.07 -12.97 12.54
N ALA A 542 -2.18 -12.16 13.11
CA ALA A 542 -0.96 -11.69 12.47
C ALA A 542 0.24 -12.15 13.31
N ASN A 543 0.85 -13.25 12.88
CA ASN A 543 1.99 -13.87 13.54
C ASN A 543 3.27 -13.72 12.70
N ALA A 544 4.37 -13.36 13.34
CA ALA A 544 5.71 -13.30 12.76
C ALA A 544 5.83 -12.39 11.51
N ASN A 545 5.04 -11.31 11.44
CA ASN A 545 5.19 -10.31 10.38
C ASN A 545 6.36 -9.36 10.71
N SER A 546 7.01 -8.81 9.68
CA SER A 546 8.16 -7.92 9.86
C SER A 546 8.09 -6.68 8.98
N ILE A 547 8.38 -5.52 9.55
CA ILE A 547 8.58 -4.26 8.81
C ILE A 547 9.99 -3.77 9.13
N THR A 548 10.82 -3.64 8.10
CA THR A 548 12.23 -3.24 8.22
C THR A 548 12.49 -1.99 7.40
N LEU A 549 12.97 -0.93 8.05
CA LEU A 549 13.41 0.32 7.43
C LEU A 549 14.90 0.53 7.72
N ASP A 550 15.71 0.61 6.68
CA ASP A 550 17.16 0.82 6.80
C ASP A 550 17.61 2.01 5.94
N ASN A 551 18.11 3.07 6.58
CA ASN A 551 18.46 4.32 5.92
C ASN A 551 17.27 4.90 5.12
N VAL A 552 16.20 5.26 5.84
CA VAL A 552 14.93 5.75 5.24
C VAL A 552 14.57 7.13 5.79
N LYS A 553 14.28 8.06 4.89
CA LYS A 553 13.80 9.39 5.23
C LYS A 553 12.40 9.60 4.68
N SER A 554 11.44 9.76 5.59
CA SER A 554 10.09 10.24 5.27
C SER A 554 10.07 11.75 5.41
N GLY A 555 9.78 12.45 4.31
CA GLY A 555 9.75 13.90 4.20
C GLY A 555 8.58 14.53 4.94
N ARG A 556 7.60 13.71 5.32
CA ARG A 556 6.50 14.06 6.24
C ARG A 556 6.28 12.86 7.19
N ASN A 557 5.05 12.66 7.65
CA ASN A 557 4.72 11.62 8.63
C ASN A 557 5.14 10.22 8.20
N LEU A 558 5.68 9.47 9.15
CA LEU A 558 5.90 8.04 9.05
C LEU A 558 4.96 7.30 10.00
N THR A 559 4.07 6.48 9.46
CA THR A 559 3.14 5.65 10.24
C THR A 559 3.33 4.18 9.90
N THR A 560 3.49 3.34 10.92
CA THR A 560 3.65 1.89 10.81
C THR A 560 2.63 1.17 11.68
N ILE A 561 1.86 0.28 11.08
CA ILE A 561 0.71 -0.36 11.72
C ILE A 561 0.68 -1.87 11.43
N ILE A 562 0.31 -2.67 12.44
CA ILE A 562 -0.13 -4.06 12.29
C ILE A 562 -1.40 -4.26 13.11
N GLU A 563 -2.49 -4.70 12.48
CA GLU A 563 -3.78 -4.93 13.13
C GLU A 563 -4.33 -6.34 12.84
N ALA A 564 -4.86 -7.00 13.87
CA ALA A 564 -5.52 -8.31 13.80
C ALA A 564 -6.34 -8.56 15.07
N ASP A 565 -7.01 -9.71 15.18
CA ASP A 565 -7.56 -10.17 16.46
C ASP A 565 -6.45 -10.57 17.42
N ASN A 566 -5.47 -11.35 16.94
CA ASN A 566 -4.31 -11.80 17.71
C ASN A 566 -2.99 -11.38 17.05
N LEU A 567 -2.09 -10.77 17.81
CA LEU A 567 -0.76 -10.34 17.38
C LEU A 567 0.34 -11.11 18.12
N GLU A 568 1.12 -11.89 17.40
CA GLU A 568 2.21 -12.69 17.99
C GLU A 568 3.53 -12.50 17.25
N LYS A 569 4.64 -12.32 17.98
CA LYS A 569 6.00 -12.37 17.42
C LYS A 569 6.27 -11.40 16.25
N ASN A 570 5.47 -10.33 16.11
CA ASN A 570 5.68 -9.36 15.05
C ASN A 570 6.88 -8.47 15.39
N THR A 571 7.65 -8.07 14.38
CA THR A 571 8.87 -7.28 14.55
C THR A 571 8.85 -6.01 13.70
N ILE A 572 9.11 -4.88 14.34
CA ILE A 572 9.37 -3.60 13.67
C ILE A 572 10.84 -3.26 13.89
N HIS A 573 11.61 -3.11 12.81
CA HIS A 573 13.03 -2.77 12.86
C HIS A 573 13.34 -1.51 12.07
N TYR A 574 13.83 -0.47 12.75
CA TYR A 574 14.33 0.74 12.13
C TYR A 574 15.83 0.90 12.41
N ASN A 575 16.58 1.32 11.39
CA ASN A 575 17.98 1.71 11.50
C ASN A 575 18.20 2.96 10.62
N LEU A 576 18.68 4.06 11.20
CA LEU A 576 18.89 5.33 10.50
C LEU A 576 17.61 5.83 9.81
N VAL A 577 16.58 6.10 10.60
CA VAL A 577 15.26 6.48 10.09
C VAL A 577 14.89 7.90 10.52
N GLN A 578 14.33 8.69 9.61
CA GLN A 578 13.88 10.04 9.91
C GLN A 578 12.42 10.23 9.48
N SER A 579 11.60 10.78 10.39
CA SER A 579 10.27 11.30 10.08
C SER A 579 10.31 12.82 10.20
N LEU A 580 10.23 13.52 9.08
CA LEU A 580 10.12 14.98 9.07
C LEU A 580 8.66 15.41 9.20
N SER A 581 8.44 16.71 9.36
CA SER A 581 7.11 17.32 9.31
C SER A 581 7.21 18.69 8.66
N ASN A 582 6.21 19.04 7.86
CA ASN A 582 6.08 20.32 7.16
C ASN A 582 4.68 20.93 7.43
N ALA A 583 4.44 22.15 6.94
CA ALA A 583 3.19 22.89 7.20
C ALA A 583 1.91 22.11 6.83
N SER A 584 1.91 21.33 5.74
CA SER A 584 0.75 20.52 5.31
C SER A 584 0.49 19.24 6.14
N SER A 585 1.34 18.96 7.12
CA SER A 585 1.26 17.78 8.00
C SER A 585 1.57 18.10 9.46
N ILE A 586 1.49 19.38 9.84
CA ILE A 586 1.92 19.87 11.15
C ILE A 586 1.05 19.34 12.30
N ASP A 587 -0.13 18.80 12.00
CA ASP A 587 -1.10 18.16 12.90
C ASP A 587 -1.03 16.63 12.87
N LYS A 588 -0.21 16.06 11.97
CA LYS A 588 -0.09 14.62 11.79
C LYS A 588 1.09 14.08 12.61
N GLY A 589 0.99 12.80 13.00
CA GLY A 589 1.95 12.16 13.92
C GLY A 589 2.84 11.11 13.26
N SER A 590 4.00 10.84 13.87
CA SER A 590 4.81 9.66 13.58
C SER A 590 4.47 8.54 14.56
N LYS A 591 4.09 7.37 14.03
CA LYS A 591 3.39 6.34 14.81
C LYS A 591 3.93 4.95 14.50
N ILE A 592 4.12 4.12 15.54
CA ILE A 592 4.27 2.67 15.43
C ILE A 592 3.21 2.03 16.34
N ILE A 593 2.23 1.35 15.74
CA ILE A 593 1.07 0.82 16.45
C ILE A 593 0.86 -0.64 16.09
N LEU A 594 0.96 -1.51 17.09
CA LEU A 594 0.42 -2.87 17.02
C LEU A 594 -0.90 -2.90 17.79
N ARG A 595 -1.97 -3.29 17.09
CA ARG A 595 -3.34 -3.29 17.64
C ARG A 595 -3.99 -4.66 17.47
N ALA A 596 -4.23 -5.31 18.59
CA ALA A 596 -5.01 -6.54 18.68
C ALA A 596 -6.44 -6.28 19.18
N ASN A 597 -7.44 -6.97 18.64
CA ASN A 597 -8.78 -6.97 19.23
C ASN A 597 -8.90 -7.93 20.42
N GLU A 598 -7.99 -8.91 20.54
CA GLU A 598 -7.96 -9.89 21.63
C GLU A 598 -6.64 -9.83 22.39
N ASN A 599 -5.55 -10.35 21.81
CA ASN A 599 -4.27 -10.54 22.50
C ASN A 599 -3.07 -10.04 21.68
N ALA A 600 -2.07 -9.45 22.34
CA ALA A 600 -0.82 -9.00 21.72
C ALA A 600 0.40 -9.48 22.53
N ASN A 601 1.05 -10.54 22.05
CA ASN A 601 2.09 -11.24 22.79
C ASN A 601 3.43 -11.37 22.02
N GLU A 602 4.54 -11.27 22.74
CA GLU A 602 5.91 -11.48 22.20
C GLU A 602 6.29 -10.58 21.02
N ASN A 603 5.67 -9.42 20.86
CA ASN A 603 5.98 -8.48 19.77
C ASN A 603 7.20 -7.62 20.12
N ILE A 604 7.97 -7.21 19.11
CA ILE A 604 9.26 -6.53 19.28
C ILE A 604 9.35 -5.27 18.42
N PHE A 605 9.60 -4.13 19.05
CA PHE A 605 10.13 -2.94 18.38
C PHE A 605 11.63 -2.85 18.67
N ASN A 606 12.44 -2.79 17.61
CA ASN A 606 13.88 -2.55 17.70
C ASN A 606 14.24 -1.37 16.82
N ILE A 607 14.26 -0.19 17.43
CA ILE A 607 14.33 1.10 16.75
C ILE A 607 15.66 1.77 17.09
N LYS A 608 16.51 1.95 16.08
CA LYS A 608 17.87 2.46 16.22
C LYS A 608 18.09 3.69 15.34
N ASP A 609 18.75 4.69 15.90
CA ASP A 609 19.14 5.92 15.21
C ASP A 609 17.93 6.56 14.51
N TYR A 610 16.90 6.86 15.29
CA TYR A 610 15.61 7.34 14.79
C TYR A 610 15.30 8.76 15.30
N SER A 611 14.89 9.64 14.39
CA SER A 611 14.44 10.99 14.73
C SER A 611 13.07 11.30 14.17
N SER A 612 12.24 12.00 14.95
CA SER A 612 10.94 12.48 14.52
C SER A 612 10.73 13.94 14.88
N ALA A 613 10.17 14.71 13.94
CA ALA A 613 9.72 16.08 14.14
C ALA A 613 8.18 16.22 14.01
N ALA A 614 7.44 15.12 14.13
CA ALA A 614 5.98 15.11 14.00
C ALA A 614 5.27 15.69 15.23
N HIS A 615 4.00 16.08 15.08
CA HIS A 615 3.17 16.59 16.18
C HIS A 615 3.05 15.55 17.29
N ASP A 616 2.50 14.38 16.95
CA ASP A 616 2.38 13.25 17.87
C ASP A 616 3.43 12.19 17.58
N ASN A 617 4.03 11.65 18.64
CA ASN A 617 4.99 10.56 18.59
C ASN A 617 4.48 9.39 19.45
N VAL A 618 3.88 8.39 18.80
CA VAL A 618 3.15 7.31 19.48
C VAL A 618 3.73 5.95 19.13
N TYR A 619 4.22 5.23 20.13
CA TYR A 619 4.85 3.91 19.98
C TYR A 619 4.23 2.94 20.98
N ILE A 620 3.22 2.20 20.54
CA ILE A 620 2.41 1.35 21.41
C ILE A 620 2.14 -0.03 20.85
N ILE A 621 2.04 -0.98 21.76
CA ILE A 621 1.47 -2.31 21.52
C ILE A 621 0.22 -2.40 22.40
N ARG A 622 -0.95 -2.66 21.80
CA ARG A 622 -2.22 -2.71 22.52
C ARG A 622 -3.06 -3.91 22.11
N ALA A 623 -3.82 -4.40 23.07
CA ALA A 623 -4.81 -5.46 22.92
C ALA A 623 -6.04 -5.13 23.76
N TYR A 624 -7.14 -5.86 23.61
CA TYR A 624 -8.29 -5.71 24.50
C TYR A 624 -8.12 -6.53 25.78
N ASN A 625 -7.81 -7.83 25.66
CA ASN A 625 -7.75 -8.75 26.79
C ASN A 625 -6.35 -8.83 27.39
N GLU A 626 -5.35 -9.21 26.61
CA GLU A 626 -4.00 -9.48 27.12
C GLU A 626 -2.91 -8.85 26.26
N SER A 627 -1.92 -8.24 26.93
CA SER A 627 -0.68 -7.81 26.28
C SER A 627 0.52 -8.20 27.14
N ALA A 628 1.26 -9.21 26.68
CA ALA A 628 2.33 -9.82 27.46
C ALA A 628 3.64 -10.10 26.71
N ASN A 629 4.76 -10.11 27.43
CA ASN A 629 6.09 -10.44 26.91
C ASN A 629 6.55 -9.58 25.71
N ASN A 630 5.96 -8.41 25.52
CA ASN A 630 6.33 -7.52 24.43
C ASN A 630 7.58 -6.70 24.79
N LYS A 631 8.33 -6.29 23.77
CA LYS A 631 9.58 -5.55 23.92
C LYS A 631 9.59 -4.31 23.04
N ILE A 632 9.88 -3.16 23.65
CA ILE A 632 10.22 -1.94 22.91
C ILE A 632 11.63 -1.55 23.27
N ILE A 633 12.52 -1.53 22.28
CA ILE A 633 13.93 -1.15 22.42
C ILE A 633 14.20 0.04 21.51
N PHE A 634 14.56 1.17 22.13
CA PHE A 634 15.03 2.37 21.46
C PHE A 634 16.53 2.57 21.74
N THR A 635 17.31 2.79 20.68
CA THR A 635 18.72 3.16 20.77
C THR A 635 18.96 4.42 19.95
N ASN A 636 19.37 5.51 20.60
CA ASN A 636 19.55 6.83 19.97
C ASN A 636 18.26 7.35 19.34
N ILE A 637 17.31 7.77 20.19
CA ILE A 637 16.05 8.37 19.74
C ILE A 637 16.04 9.88 19.98
N ALA A 638 15.60 10.63 18.98
CA ALA A 638 15.33 12.06 19.09
C ALA A 638 13.88 12.38 18.72
N LEU A 639 13.12 12.92 19.68
CA LEU A 639 11.71 13.27 19.51
C LEU A 639 11.52 14.77 19.66
N GLY A 640 10.94 15.40 18.66
CA GLY A 640 10.56 16.81 18.67
C GLY A 640 9.30 17.04 17.85
N THR A 641 8.90 18.29 17.77
CA THR A 641 7.74 18.75 17.00
C THR A 641 8.13 19.95 16.15
N ALA A 642 7.84 19.90 14.85
CA ALA A 642 7.99 21.04 13.95
C ALA A 642 6.86 22.07 14.12
N SER A 643 5.86 21.80 14.96
CA SER A 643 4.74 22.71 15.21
C SER A 643 5.21 24.08 15.72
N ASP A 644 4.69 25.15 15.14
CA ASP A 644 4.96 26.53 15.59
C ASP A 644 4.48 26.77 17.03
N THR A 645 3.40 26.08 17.45
CA THR A 645 2.91 26.13 18.84
C THR A 645 3.76 25.28 19.79
N ARG A 646 4.63 24.42 19.25
CA ARG A 646 5.41 23.40 19.97
C ARG A 646 4.53 22.46 20.80
N GLU A 647 3.30 22.22 20.35
CA GLU A 647 2.36 21.28 20.95
C GLU A 647 2.52 19.88 20.34
N GLY A 648 1.96 18.88 21.03
CA GLY A 648 2.04 17.46 20.64
C GLY A 648 2.15 16.50 21.81
N ASP A 649 2.01 15.21 21.53
CA ASP A 649 2.09 14.13 22.52
C ASP A 649 3.24 13.15 22.26
N ILE A 650 3.85 12.67 23.34
CA ILE A 650 4.75 11.50 23.30
C ILE A 650 4.14 10.39 24.15
N LEU A 651 3.89 9.23 23.53
CA LEU A 651 3.39 8.04 24.23
C LEU A 651 4.22 6.81 23.85
N ILE A 652 4.93 6.25 24.84
CA ILE A 652 5.66 4.98 24.70
C ILE A 652 5.09 3.98 25.72
N SER A 653 4.62 2.83 25.23
CA SER A 653 4.20 1.70 26.08
C SER A 653 4.30 0.37 25.35
N ALA A 654 4.98 -0.60 25.96
CA ALA A 654 5.14 -1.95 25.40
C ALA A 654 3.90 -2.84 25.56
N GLY A 655 2.86 -2.41 26.29
CA GLY A 655 1.61 -3.18 26.37
C GLY A 655 0.46 -2.38 26.96
N ILE A 656 -0.71 -2.42 26.33
CA ILE A 656 -1.94 -1.80 26.84
C ILE A 656 -3.10 -2.78 26.69
N ALA A 657 -3.68 -3.25 27.80
CA ALA A 657 -4.78 -4.23 27.81
C ALA A 657 -5.48 -4.31 29.18
N LYS A 658 -6.55 -5.12 29.30
CA LYS A 658 -7.13 -5.48 30.62
C LYS A 658 -6.17 -6.26 31.52
N ASN A 659 -5.28 -7.05 30.92
CA ASN A 659 -4.22 -7.78 31.60
C ASN A 659 -2.88 -7.50 30.91
N THR A 660 -1.99 -6.76 31.57
CA THR A 660 -0.66 -6.43 31.04
C THR A 660 0.45 -6.96 31.94
N HIS A 661 1.34 -7.78 31.40
CA HIS A 661 2.44 -8.30 32.20
C HIS A 661 3.68 -8.71 31.42
N ASP A 662 4.81 -8.74 32.13
CA ASP A 662 6.12 -9.16 31.61
C ASP A 662 6.57 -8.35 30.37
N ASN A 663 6.03 -7.13 30.18
CA ASN A 663 6.44 -6.25 29.09
C ASN A 663 7.73 -5.50 29.46
N TYR A 664 8.60 -5.28 28.49
CA TYR A 664 9.91 -4.66 28.68
C TYR A 664 10.09 -3.48 27.74
N THR A 665 10.27 -2.28 28.30
CA THR A 665 10.62 -1.08 27.55
C THR A 665 12.04 -0.65 27.91
N HIS A 666 12.91 -0.48 26.91
CA HIS A 666 14.28 -0.01 27.09
C HIS A 666 14.59 1.14 26.16
N ILE A 667 15.03 2.27 26.72
CA ILE A 667 15.47 3.44 25.98
C ILE A 667 16.92 3.74 26.35
N THR A 668 17.81 3.61 25.36
CA THR A 668 19.21 4.04 25.45
C THR A 668 19.38 5.32 24.64
N ASN A 669 19.93 6.36 25.25
CA ASN A 669 20.13 7.67 24.62
C ASN A 669 18.82 8.32 24.14
N LEU A 670 18.16 9.04 25.05
CA LEU A 670 16.89 9.74 24.82
C LEU A 670 17.14 11.23 24.64
N ASN A 671 16.68 11.79 23.52
CA ASN A 671 16.61 13.23 23.31
C ASN A 671 15.15 13.66 23.08
N ILE A 672 14.65 14.59 23.89
CA ILE A 672 13.33 15.20 23.74
C ILE A 672 13.52 16.72 23.59
N ASP A 673 13.08 17.25 22.46
CA ASP A 673 13.14 18.68 22.14
C ASP A 673 12.04 19.47 22.86
N GLU A 674 11.89 20.75 22.53
CA GLU A 674 10.91 21.65 23.14
C GLU A 674 9.46 21.22 22.86
N TYR A 675 8.73 20.92 23.94
CA TYR A 675 7.26 20.81 23.96
C TYR A 675 6.65 21.83 24.93
N LYS A 676 5.56 22.50 24.51
CA LYS A 676 4.83 23.57 25.22
C LYS A 676 3.32 23.27 25.30
N ASN A 677 2.58 24.09 26.05
CA ASN A 677 1.10 24.23 26.05
C ASN A 677 0.29 22.93 25.86
N ASN A 678 -0.30 22.37 26.93
CA ASN A 678 -1.18 21.18 26.85
C ASN A 678 -0.54 19.88 26.30
N SER A 679 0.73 19.89 25.86
CA SER A 679 1.48 18.68 25.52
C SER A 679 1.54 17.67 26.67
N THR A 680 1.49 16.38 26.33
CA THR A 680 1.64 15.30 27.29
C THR A 680 2.75 14.31 26.90
N ILE A 681 3.64 14.01 27.86
CA ILE A 681 4.75 13.06 27.67
C ILE A 681 4.61 11.90 28.66
N PHE A 682 4.28 10.73 28.14
CA PHE A 682 4.12 9.47 28.87
C PHE A 682 5.16 8.46 28.41
N ILE A 683 5.99 8.00 29.34
CA ILE A 683 6.94 6.91 29.12
C ILE A 683 6.63 5.81 30.13
N THR A 684 6.08 4.69 29.65
CA THR A 684 5.64 3.61 30.53
C THR A 684 6.07 2.24 30.01
N ALA A 685 6.10 1.25 30.91
CA ALA A 685 6.29 -0.14 30.49
C ALA A 685 4.98 -0.77 30.01
N SER A 686 3.85 -0.39 30.59
CA SER A 686 2.52 -0.91 30.27
C SER A 686 1.40 0.13 30.46
N GLY A 687 0.15 -0.23 30.23
CA GLY A 687 -1.06 0.53 30.52
C GLY A 687 -2.32 -0.33 30.58
N ILE A 688 -3.39 0.19 31.18
CA ILE A 688 -4.68 -0.50 31.36
C ILE A 688 -5.86 0.39 30.99
N TYR A 689 -7.04 -0.18 30.74
CA TYR A 689 -8.22 0.59 30.33
C TYR A 689 -9.08 1.06 31.51
N ASN A 690 -9.12 0.29 32.60
CA ASN A 690 -9.88 0.57 33.81
C ASN A 690 -8.99 0.47 35.05
N GLN A 691 -9.37 1.10 36.17
CA GLN A 691 -8.57 1.03 37.40
C GLN A 691 -8.48 -0.38 38.02
N ASP A 692 -9.47 -1.23 37.77
CA ASP A 692 -9.53 -2.61 38.28
C ASP A 692 -8.77 -3.63 37.41
N ASP A 693 -8.33 -3.20 36.23
CA ASP A 693 -7.54 -4.03 35.32
C ASP A 693 -6.15 -4.34 35.90
N LYS A 694 -5.51 -5.40 35.40
CA LYS A 694 -4.27 -5.93 35.96
C LYS A 694 -3.05 -5.44 35.18
N SER A 695 -2.06 -4.95 35.91
CA SER A 695 -0.74 -4.64 35.39
C SER A 695 0.35 -5.05 36.37
N TYR A 696 1.22 -6.00 35.98
CA TYR A 696 2.25 -6.55 36.86
C TYR A 696 3.49 -7.07 36.12
N ASN A 697 4.64 -7.21 36.80
CA ASN A 697 5.91 -7.70 36.25
C ASN A 697 6.46 -6.90 35.04
N ASN A 698 6.04 -5.66 34.83
CA ASN A 698 6.52 -4.86 33.71
C ASN A 698 7.82 -4.13 34.09
N SER A 699 8.76 -4.06 33.13
CA SER A 699 10.09 -3.46 33.32
C SER A 699 10.24 -2.23 32.42
N LEU A 700 10.66 -1.11 33.01
CA LEU A 700 11.12 0.09 32.29
C LEU A 700 12.60 0.29 32.57
N TYR A 701 13.42 0.34 31.52
CA TYR A 701 14.86 0.60 31.61
C TYR A 701 15.25 1.85 30.84
N LEU A 702 15.86 2.83 31.53
CA LEU A 702 16.46 4.01 30.90
C LEU A 702 17.97 4.02 31.11
N SER A 703 18.73 4.19 30.02
CA SER A 703 20.20 4.15 30.05
C SER A 703 20.84 5.13 29.06
N GLY A 704 22.17 5.24 29.16
CA GLY A 704 22.95 6.13 28.30
C GLY A 704 22.85 7.60 28.72
N THR A 705 22.61 8.47 27.74
CA THR A 705 22.48 9.93 27.89
C THR A 705 21.00 10.32 27.82
N THR A 706 20.54 11.21 28.69
CA THR A 706 19.18 11.74 28.62
C THR A 706 19.20 13.25 28.53
N ASN A 707 18.76 13.77 27.39
CA ASN A 707 18.68 15.20 27.09
C ASN A 707 17.21 15.56 26.92
N ILE A 708 16.69 16.42 27.80
CA ILE A 708 15.33 16.94 27.69
C ILE A 708 15.45 18.46 27.65
N TYR A 709 14.80 19.10 26.68
CA TYR A 709 14.83 20.54 26.50
C TYR A 709 14.38 21.28 27.79
N LYS A 710 14.96 22.45 28.04
CA LYS A 710 14.69 23.24 29.24
C LYS A 710 13.19 23.56 29.34
N ASN A 711 12.60 23.29 30.51
CA ASN A 711 11.16 23.45 30.82
C ASN A 711 10.22 22.39 30.20
N THR A 712 10.72 21.50 29.33
CA THR A 712 9.99 20.29 28.95
C THR A 712 10.18 19.24 30.04
N ASN A 713 9.10 18.53 30.39
CA ASN A 713 9.14 17.52 31.45
C ASN A 713 8.39 16.28 30.98
N ILE A 714 8.88 15.10 31.34
CA ILE A 714 8.09 13.88 31.28
C ILE A 714 6.96 14.03 32.29
N ASP A 715 5.70 14.00 31.86
CA ASP A 715 4.56 14.15 32.77
C ASP A 715 4.41 12.91 33.65
N VAL A 716 4.50 11.73 33.03
CA VAL A 716 4.34 10.44 33.72
C VAL A 716 5.43 9.47 33.29
N LEU A 717 6.26 9.08 34.27
CA LEU A 717 7.16 7.94 34.19
C LEU A 717 6.60 6.82 35.05
N ALA A 718 6.08 5.74 34.46
CA ALA A 718 5.33 4.76 35.24
C ALA A 718 5.47 3.30 34.79
N GLY A 719 5.26 2.38 35.73
CA GLY A 719 5.12 0.95 35.42
C GLY A 719 3.84 0.67 34.63
N SER A 720 2.78 1.43 34.92
CA SER A 720 1.50 1.41 34.22
C SER A 720 0.79 2.76 34.25
N PHE A 721 -0.15 2.98 33.32
CA PHE A 721 -1.00 4.16 33.26
C PHE A 721 -2.43 3.79 32.82
N LEU A 722 -3.37 4.73 32.94
CA LEU A 722 -4.76 4.55 32.52
C LEU A 722 -4.95 5.13 31.12
N ARG A 723 -5.40 4.30 30.18
CA ARG A 723 -5.80 4.72 28.83
C ARG A 723 -7.32 4.65 28.74
N GLU A 724 -7.99 5.73 29.08
CA GLU A 724 -9.44 5.78 29.12
C GLU A 724 -10.03 6.13 27.75
N LYS A 725 -11.11 5.47 27.37
CA LYS A 725 -11.87 5.81 26.18
C LYS A 725 -12.89 6.90 26.53
N THR A 726 -12.88 8.01 25.81
CA THR A 726 -13.84 9.11 26.01
C THR A 726 -15.16 8.82 25.31
N ASN A 727 -16.19 9.61 25.65
CA ASN A 727 -17.51 9.54 25.00
C ASN A 727 -17.44 9.78 23.49
N ASP A 728 -16.44 10.52 23.02
CA ASP A 728 -16.22 10.82 21.61
C ASP A 728 -15.40 9.73 20.89
N ASN A 729 -15.32 8.52 21.45
CA ASN A 729 -14.50 7.40 20.95
C ASN A 729 -12.97 7.65 20.92
N THR A 730 -12.49 8.79 21.40
CA THR A 730 -11.05 9.07 21.50
C THR A 730 -10.44 8.40 22.74
N TYR A 731 -9.12 8.26 22.79
CA TYR A 731 -8.45 7.74 23.97
C TYR A 731 -7.55 8.79 24.60
N ILE A 732 -7.65 8.94 25.92
CA ILE A 732 -6.82 9.86 26.71
C ILE A 732 -5.93 9.08 27.67
N SER A 733 -4.70 9.56 27.88
CA SER A 733 -3.78 9.02 28.88
C SER A 733 -3.93 9.76 30.21
N LYS A 734 -3.99 9.01 31.31
CA LYS A 734 -4.01 9.55 32.67
C LYS A 734 -3.07 8.76 33.57
N ALA A 735 -2.54 9.42 34.59
CA ALA A 735 -1.83 8.73 35.66
C ALA A 735 -2.78 7.80 36.44
N LEU A 736 -2.29 6.63 36.84
CA LEU A 736 -2.99 5.75 37.78
C LEU A 736 -2.73 6.17 39.22
N THR A 737 -3.65 5.82 40.13
CA THR A 737 -3.35 5.75 41.56
C THR A 737 -2.38 4.59 41.82
N HIS A 738 -1.41 4.77 42.72
CA HIS A 738 -0.45 3.71 43.02
C HIS A 738 -1.14 2.47 43.60
N LYS A 739 -0.70 1.27 43.18
CA LYS A 739 -1.11 -0.01 43.73
C LYS A 739 0.12 -0.88 44.04
N SER A 740 0.30 -1.21 45.32
CA SER A 740 1.36 -2.12 45.78
C SER A 740 1.17 -3.56 45.29
N GLY A 741 2.26 -4.29 45.13
CA GLY A 741 2.24 -5.74 44.85
C GLY A 741 2.08 -6.09 43.37
N THR A 742 2.35 -5.13 42.49
CA THR A 742 2.38 -5.28 41.04
C THR A 742 3.69 -5.86 40.53
N ASN A 743 4.77 -5.87 41.32
CA ASN A 743 6.10 -6.33 40.93
C ASN A 743 6.64 -5.60 39.66
N ASN A 744 6.12 -4.41 39.34
CA ASN A 744 6.65 -3.56 38.27
C ASN A 744 7.98 -2.93 38.69
N HIS A 745 8.91 -2.79 37.74
CA HIS A 745 10.30 -2.47 38.05
C HIS A 745 10.86 -1.34 37.16
N LEU A 746 11.41 -0.31 37.80
CA LEU A 746 12.18 0.76 37.15
C LEU A 746 13.69 0.51 37.28
N TYR A 747 14.39 0.44 36.15
CA TYR A 747 15.84 0.36 36.05
C TYR A 747 16.39 1.68 35.52
N LEU A 748 17.43 2.22 36.15
CA LEU A 748 18.09 3.46 35.74
C LEU A 748 19.60 3.32 35.71
N ASN A 749 20.18 3.71 34.59
CA ASN A 749 21.63 3.85 34.37
C ASN A 749 21.99 5.29 33.93
N THR A 750 21.00 6.18 33.94
CA THR A 750 21.05 7.59 33.56
C THR A 750 20.28 8.43 34.57
N ASN A 751 20.44 9.75 34.53
CA ASN A 751 19.56 10.65 35.27
C ASN A 751 18.25 10.85 34.50
N ILE A 752 17.13 10.93 35.21
CA ILE A 752 15.82 11.23 34.62
C ILE A 752 15.04 12.17 35.52
N ASN A 753 14.32 13.10 34.89
CA ASN A 753 13.43 14.06 35.55
C ASN A 753 12.01 13.86 35.03
N ALA A 754 11.05 13.68 35.93
CA ALA A 754 9.63 13.56 35.59
C ALA A 754 8.79 14.42 36.54
N LYS A 755 7.54 14.74 36.18
CA LYS A 755 6.60 15.39 37.11
C LYS A 755 6.10 14.36 38.12
N LEU A 756 5.70 13.18 37.64
CA LEU A 756 5.22 12.07 38.44
C LEU A 756 5.97 10.78 38.09
N VAL A 757 6.39 10.07 39.13
CA VAL A 757 6.89 8.69 39.03
C VAL A 757 5.94 7.80 39.80
N ASN A 758 5.36 6.79 39.14
CA ASN A 758 4.35 5.97 39.79
C ASN A 758 4.31 4.50 39.33
N TYR A 759 3.58 3.68 40.10
CA TYR A 759 3.21 2.31 39.75
C TYR A 759 4.42 1.36 39.59
N PHE A 760 5.49 1.62 40.34
CA PHE A 760 6.66 0.76 40.46
C PHE A 760 6.78 0.23 41.90
N ASP A 761 6.98 -1.08 42.03
CA ASP A 761 7.29 -1.70 43.32
C ASP A 761 8.80 -1.80 43.54
N HIS A 762 9.58 -1.82 42.47
CA HIS A 762 11.01 -2.11 42.53
C HIS A 762 11.82 -1.10 41.73
N TYR A 763 12.96 -0.72 42.29
CA TYR A 763 13.89 0.25 41.72
C TYR A 763 15.28 -0.37 41.67
N SER A 764 15.98 -0.15 40.56
CA SER A 764 17.36 -0.60 40.40
C SER A 764 18.21 0.44 39.71
N PHE A 765 19.36 0.72 40.32
CA PHE A 765 20.27 1.76 39.90
C PHE A 765 21.60 1.15 39.50
N ILE A 766 22.01 1.39 38.26
CA ILE A 766 23.32 1.00 37.75
C ILE A 766 24.21 2.24 37.80
N LEU A 767 25.13 2.26 38.75
CA LEU A 767 25.87 3.46 39.11
C LEU A 767 27.00 3.78 38.12
N LYS A 768 27.22 5.09 37.90
CA LYS A 768 28.27 5.69 37.07
C LYS A 768 28.91 6.84 37.82
N ASP A 769 30.22 7.01 37.63
CA ASP A 769 31.00 8.06 38.30
C ASP A 769 30.49 9.49 38.05
N ASN A 770 29.98 9.76 36.86
CA ASN A 770 29.58 11.09 36.40
C ASN A 770 28.11 11.44 36.70
N THR A 771 27.32 10.50 37.23
CA THR A 771 25.91 10.73 37.53
C THR A 771 25.72 10.84 39.04
N LYS A 772 25.44 12.05 39.54
CA LYS A 772 25.25 12.27 40.99
C LYS A 772 23.83 12.01 41.47
N ASN A 773 22.85 12.16 40.58
CA ASN A 773 21.44 12.03 40.88
C ASN A 773 20.73 11.26 39.76
N TYR A 774 19.97 10.23 40.12
CA TYR A 774 19.37 9.29 39.16
C TYR A 774 17.91 9.58 38.84
N LEU A 775 17.08 9.86 39.86
CA LEU A 775 15.65 10.05 39.68
C LEU A 775 15.19 11.31 40.39
N ASN A 776 14.65 12.27 39.63
CA ASN A 776 14.03 13.47 40.15
C ASN A 776 12.54 13.52 39.80
N THR A 777 11.73 13.88 40.79
CA THR A 777 10.29 14.07 40.60
C THR A 777 9.74 15.27 41.37
N LYS A 778 8.66 15.87 40.86
CA LYS A 778 7.94 16.94 41.56
C LYS A 778 6.93 16.38 42.55
N GLU A 779 6.28 15.29 42.19
CA GLU A 779 5.29 14.62 43.02
C GLU A 779 5.93 13.60 43.98
N ALA A 780 5.20 13.24 45.04
CA ALA A 780 5.67 12.28 46.03
C ALA A 780 5.88 10.88 45.42
N ILE A 781 6.91 10.16 45.88
CA ILE A 781 7.15 8.76 45.47
C ILE A 781 6.56 7.82 46.52
N TYR A 782 5.80 6.85 46.05
CA TYR A 782 5.24 5.80 46.90
C TYR A 782 6.25 4.69 47.17
N LEU A 783 6.35 4.27 48.43
CA LEU A 783 7.20 3.16 48.88
C LEU A 783 6.40 2.26 49.84
N SER A 784 6.58 0.94 49.75
CA SER A 784 5.99 -0.03 50.67
C SER A 784 7.04 -0.95 51.28
N GLU A 785 6.66 -1.75 52.29
CA GLU A 785 7.56 -2.73 52.89
C GLU A 785 8.00 -3.82 51.89
N LYS A 786 7.29 -3.99 50.78
CA LYS A 786 7.63 -4.91 49.67
C LYS A 786 8.56 -4.28 48.65
N THR A 787 8.80 -2.97 48.73
CA THR A 787 9.66 -2.27 47.77
C THR A 787 11.09 -2.79 47.85
N SER A 788 11.80 -2.84 46.72
CA SER A 788 13.24 -3.11 46.70
C SER A 788 13.98 -1.97 46.02
N ILE A 789 15.12 -1.58 46.60
CA ILE A 789 16.06 -0.62 46.01
C ILE A 789 17.37 -1.38 45.86
N ASN A 790 17.71 -1.76 44.63
CA ASN A 790 18.91 -2.53 44.31
C ASN A 790 19.94 -1.64 43.61
N VAL A 791 21.21 -1.85 43.93
CA VAL A 791 22.31 -1.02 43.41
C VAL A 791 23.34 -1.92 42.76
N TYR A 792 23.71 -1.60 41.53
CA TYR A 792 24.68 -2.33 40.72
C TYR A 792 25.82 -1.39 40.30
N THR A 793 27.02 -1.94 40.19
CA THR A 793 28.23 -1.20 39.78
C THR A 793 29.21 -2.12 39.05
N ASN A 794 30.13 -1.53 38.29
CA ASN A 794 31.24 -2.19 37.61
C ASN A 794 32.53 -2.20 38.46
N ASN A 795 32.48 -2.60 39.74
CA ASN A 795 33.63 -2.77 40.66
C ASN A 795 34.53 -1.56 40.97
N THR A 796 34.44 -0.46 40.22
CA THR A 796 35.35 0.69 40.33
C THR A 796 34.85 1.75 41.33
N LEU A 797 33.55 1.72 41.67
CA LEU A 797 32.92 2.65 42.59
C LEU A 797 32.95 2.09 44.02
N LYS A 798 33.78 2.66 44.88
CA LYS A 798 33.82 2.38 46.34
C LYS A 798 33.89 3.69 47.12
N ASN A 799 33.38 3.71 48.35
CA ASN A 799 33.44 4.87 49.25
C ASN A 799 32.87 6.17 48.63
N LYS A 800 31.79 6.05 47.85
CA LYS A 800 31.11 7.18 47.20
C LYS A 800 29.63 7.19 47.56
N SER A 801 29.05 8.38 47.59
CA SER A 801 27.62 8.58 47.84
C SER A 801 26.92 9.14 46.61
N PHE A 802 25.70 8.67 46.37
CA PHE A 802 24.88 9.09 45.23
C PHE A 802 23.44 9.34 45.68
N ILE A 803 22.77 10.32 45.06
CA ILE A 803 21.33 10.50 45.24
C ILE A 803 20.63 9.52 44.28
N LEU A 804 19.94 8.53 44.83
CA LEU A 804 19.19 7.59 44.00
C LEU A 804 17.85 8.19 43.57
N MET A 805 17.15 8.83 44.51
CA MET A 805 15.83 9.39 44.29
C MET A 805 15.68 10.70 45.04
N GLN A 806 15.10 11.70 44.38
CA GLN A 806 14.76 13.00 44.95
C GLN A 806 13.33 13.38 44.55
N SER A 807 12.51 13.78 45.52
CA SER A 807 11.13 14.25 45.31
C SER A 807 10.88 15.58 46.00
N GLU A 808 10.33 16.56 45.28
CA GLU A 808 9.98 17.87 45.86
C GLU A 808 8.92 17.77 46.98
N LYS A 809 8.02 16.78 46.89
CA LYS A 809 6.98 16.47 47.89
C LYS A 809 7.34 15.30 48.82
N GLY A 810 8.54 14.75 48.71
CA GLY A 810 9.02 13.65 49.58
C GLY A 810 8.42 12.29 49.23
N PHE A 811 8.25 11.44 50.23
CA PHE A 811 7.84 10.04 50.06
C PHE A 811 6.54 9.75 50.83
N VAL A 812 5.74 8.82 50.31
CA VAL A 812 4.49 8.37 50.94
C VAL A 812 4.49 6.85 51.09
N ASP A 813 3.80 6.38 52.13
CA ASP A 813 3.64 4.96 52.43
C ASP A 813 2.46 4.32 51.68
N GLU A 814 2.15 3.07 52.03
CA GLU A 814 1.13 2.31 51.34
C GLU A 814 -0.31 2.84 51.47
N ASN A 815 -0.54 3.65 52.51
CA ASN A 815 -1.80 4.30 52.84
C ASN A 815 -1.79 5.78 52.43
N ASN A 816 -0.83 6.19 51.60
CA ASN A 816 -0.63 7.57 51.13
C ASN A 816 -0.29 8.56 52.26
N LYS A 817 0.24 8.07 53.40
CA LYS A 817 0.73 8.92 54.50
C LYS A 817 2.13 9.41 54.14
N HIS A 818 2.37 10.72 54.28
CA HIS A 818 3.71 11.28 54.16
C HIS A 818 4.65 10.73 55.22
N LEU A 819 5.84 10.32 54.77
CA LEU A 819 6.89 9.76 55.61
C LEU A 819 7.86 10.86 56.04
N ASP A 820 8.00 11.04 57.36
CA ASP A 820 9.06 11.87 57.92
C ASP A 820 10.43 11.16 57.88
N LYS A 821 11.51 11.85 58.27
CA LYS A 821 12.88 11.30 58.25
C LYS A 821 13.01 10.00 59.04
N LYS A 822 12.32 9.87 60.18
CA LYS A 822 12.42 8.69 61.07
C LYS A 822 11.63 7.51 60.50
N ASP A 823 10.40 7.76 60.08
CA ASP A 823 9.51 6.76 59.48
C ASP A 823 10.11 6.23 58.17
N LEU A 824 10.64 7.12 57.31
CA LEU A 824 11.29 6.74 56.07
C LEU A 824 12.58 5.93 56.33
N GLN A 825 13.42 6.29 57.33
CA GLN A 825 14.65 5.53 57.60
C GLN A 825 14.34 4.11 58.07
N LYS A 826 13.29 3.96 58.89
CA LYS A 826 12.81 2.65 59.35
C LYS A 826 12.35 1.79 58.16
N LEU A 827 11.60 2.38 57.23
CA LEU A 827 11.15 1.69 56.02
C LEU A 827 12.34 1.31 55.12
N LEU A 828 13.32 2.19 54.92
CA LEU A 828 14.52 1.89 54.12
C LEU A 828 15.34 0.73 54.70
N ASN A 829 15.41 0.59 56.02
CA ASN A 829 16.08 -0.55 56.67
C ASN A 829 15.38 -1.90 56.37
N GLN A 830 14.06 -1.89 56.12
CA GLN A 830 13.32 -3.07 55.65
C GLN A 830 13.54 -3.27 54.14
N ILE A 831 13.35 -2.21 53.34
CA ILE A 831 13.53 -2.23 51.87
C ILE A 831 14.92 -2.72 51.45
N HIS A 832 15.97 -2.34 52.20
CA HIS A 832 17.35 -2.77 51.92
C HIS A 832 17.52 -4.30 51.95
N LYS A 833 16.69 -5.02 52.72
CA LYS A 833 16.71 -6.48 52.80
C LYS A 833 16.00 -7.14 51.60
N ASN A 834 15.12 -6.41 50.93
CA ASN A 834 14.42 -6.90 49.76
C ASN A 834 15.37 -6.91 48.56
N GLN A 835 15.40 -8.03 47.85
CA GLN A 835 16.34 -8.26 46.77
C GLN A 835 15.61 -8.63 45.49
N LYS A 836 15.99 -7.97 44.39
CA LYS A 836 15.61 -8.39 43.05
C LYS A 836 16.86 -8.62 42.20
N ALA A 837 16.79 -9.61 41.32
CA ALA A 837 17.81 -9.82 40.31
C ALA A 837 17.70 -8.76 39.22
N LEU A 838 18.80 -8.54 38.50
CA LEU A 838 18.77 -7.70 37.30
C LEU A 838 17.89 -8.36 36.23
N ASP A 839 17.12 -7.58 35.48
CA ASP A 839 16.29 -8.11 34.39
C ASP A 839 17.15 -8.89 33.39
N LYS A 840 16.69 -10.06 32.98
CA LYS A 840 17.39 -10.94 32.01
C LYS A 840 17.69 -10.28 30.67
N ASN A 841 16.95 -9.22 30.30
CA ASN A 841 17.15 -8.48 29.07
C ASN A 841 18.26 -7.42 29.18
N ILE A 842 18.69 -7.06 30.40
CA ILE A 842 19.79 -6.12 30.62
C ILE A 842 21.12 -6.86 30.49
N LYS A 843 21.90 -6.52 29.46
CA LYS A 843 23.16 -7.20 29.11
C LYS A 843 24.41 -6.54 29.72
N GLU A 844 24.25 -5.56 30.59
CA GLU A 844 25.38 -4.85 31.20
C GLU A 844 26.17 -5.77 32.14
N LYS A 845 27.50 -5.73 32.03
CA LYS A 845 28.41 -6.49 32.90
C LYS A 845 28.60 -5.74 34.22
N VAL A 846 27.64 -5.91 35.14
CA VAL A 846 27.64 -5.26 36.45
C VAL A 846 27.37 -6.28 37.55
N GLN A 847 27.80 -5.97 38.77
CA GLN A 847 27.53 -6.77 39.96
C GLN A 847 26.79 -5.93 41.00
N ARG A 848 26.09 -6.61 41.91
CA ARG A 848 25.42 -5.93 43.02
C ARG A 848 26.46 -5.28 43.94
N ALA A 849 26.25 -4.02 44.28
CA ALA A 849 27.09 -3.29 45.20
C ALA A 849 26.81 -3.68 46.67
N THR A 850 27.79 -3.48 47.54
CA THR A 850 27.58 -3.42 49.00
C THR A 850 27.34 -1.95 49.36
N TYR A 851 26.20 -1.65 49.98
CA TYR A 851 25.78 -0.28 50.24
C TYR A 851 24.91 -0.15 51.48
N THR A 852 24.79 1.07 51.97
CA THR A 852 23.77 1.49 52.94
C THR A 852 22.88 2.58 52.34
N LEU A 853 21.65 2.71 52.85
CA LEU A 853 20.70 3.75 52.45
C LEU A 853 20.51 4.76 53.60
N SER A 854 20.54 6.04 53.25
CA SER A 854 20.36 7.17 54.16
C SER A 854 19.45 8.22 53.54
N ILE A 855 18.99 9.17 54.34
CA ILE A 855 18.00 10.17 53.92
C ILE A 855 18.57 11.57 54.18
N SER A 856 18.29 12.51 53.28
CA SER A 856 18.59 13.93 53.50
C SER A 856 17.84 14.52 54.69
N ASP A 857 18.32 15.66 55.20
CA ASP A 857 17.72 16.29 56.39
C ASP A 857 16.28 16.77 56.18
N ASP A 858 15.93 17.14 54.95
CA ASP A 858 14.58 17.55 54.55
C ASP A 858 13.65 16.37 54.22
N ALA A 859 14.13 15.12 54.35
CA ALA A 859 13.42 13.90 53.98
C ALA A 859 12.99 13.82 52.49
N LYS A 860 13.61 14.61 51.61
CA LYS A 860 13.26 14.66 50.17
C LYS A 860 14.16 13.83 49.27
N SER A 861 15.27 13.30 49.79
CA SER A 861 16.23 12.52 49.00
C SER A 861 16.62 11.21 49.68
N ILE A 862 16.69 10.13 48.91
CA ILE A 862 17.28 8.85 49.31
C ILE A 862 18.69 8.77 48.74
N ILE A 863 19.66 8.62 49.62
CA ILE A 863 21.10 8.62 49.32
C ILE A 863 21.66 7.22 49.57
N VAL A 864 22.36 6.69 48.58
CA VAL A 864 23.15 5.46 48.74
C VAL A 864 24.58 5.83 49.13
N ASN A 865 25.15 5.09 50.09
CA ASN A 865 26.57 5.14 50.43
C ASN A 865 27.19 3.79 50.10
N LEU A 866 28.15 3.77 49.17
CA LEU A 866 28.90 2.57 48.80
C LEU A 866 30.01 2.31 49.82
N ASN A 867 30.13 1.05 50.25
CA ASN A 867 31.16 0.60 51.19
C ASN A 867 32.45 0.13 50.49
#